data_AF-A0A1F9PNK1-F1
#
_entry.id   AF-A0A1F9PNK1-F1
#
_cell.length_a   1.000
_cell.length_b   1.000
_cell.length_c   1.000
_cell.angle_alpha   90.00
_cell.angle_beta   90.00
_cell.angle_gamma   90.00
#
_symmetry.space_group_name_H-M   'P 1'
#
loop_
_entity.id
_entity.type
_entity.pdbx_description
1 polymer ?
#
loop_
_entity_poly.entity_id
_entity_poly.type
_entity_poly.pdbx_seq_one_letter_code
_entity_poly.pdbx_strand_id
1 'polypeptide(L)'
;MAGNTFQDLFQGQMDYIFFFKGLAFILVLAVSCLFRGYPSQRLPWRWFGLFALMQGLAAWLSLVAMNFGEASSLKIVCGLLQIVSWVFLAEFGRSGIARVLNRDSGLWLIALLLMLTGLGGLKGWSGIEQASRYTLGLAGGLWAAAALFMAGHRLPSRERGGSLTASISLGLFSLTIVLFPPLSLVSPGSILNQEFFQRLTGVPLEFFQALLAFGMAAGIYGFLPWHQKAAGSQAARQRSRSMFALLATLSIILGLGSILTLYLGEWAQKNQEKIKGEAHEYATIVVSRLNTEFKRMEDGVTTLAETSWLPAALRFLNEEKLEKINALLDHYRSTLDSSVCYLMDKNGKTIASSNRNAPDSFVGQSYAFRPYFKQAINGNTGRYFAVGVTSKAPGYYVSRPVRAFQGKANMGVAVVKVSLQNVTQELQAAGQKGNSLICLADPSGVVFLASQPDMILKSLWPVAEKDRANLKDQYGKDQFSAIFTEKIEDGTKVNYQGRNYLASFAGTIHAGWSVFFFRPVEMVGMYRLTGIAVACVLAILALVILGSNFYFKEHALASAGRFRAMFDVAPEAIGVIDPETLQIIEANRSLASCLGFSQQELLTLKLGKLLNQDPQEIRYQLQKITQEDGSAKMEWQARKKDGSVVDLEVMGSKLEHPGKDQVLIFCREAEALRLPPTAIFQESGQFPQVQEPRAPSFLAGSNFNEAPDTSRAILPGLEEKSPTGNAKNFDREAKVHIKRIMDALNKAEKLRKDSGDLQKL
;
A
#
# COMPACT_ATOMS: atom_id res chain seq x y z
N MET A 1 12.46 -29.89 25.68
CA MET A 1 11.64 -28.72 25.36
C MET A 1 11.84 -28.38 23.89
N ALA A 2 11.11 -29.05 22.99
CA ALA A 2 11.03 -28.67 21.59
C ALA A 2 9.80 -27.77 21.46
N GLY A 3 9.99 -26.45 21.63
CA GLY A 3 8.93 -25.48 21.35
C GLY A 3 8.53 -25.60 19.88
N ASN A 4 7.23 -25.57 19.60
CA ASN A 4 6.64 -25.76 18.27
C ASN A 4 7.20 -24.76 17.25
N THR A 5 8.27 -25.16 16.55
CA THR A 5 8.98 -24.38 15.52
C THR A 5 8.03 -23.86 14.42
N PHE A 6 6.91 -24.54 14.22
CA PHE A 6 5.87 -24.20 13.26
C PHE A 6 4.97 -23.03 13.71
N GLN A 7 4.67 -22.92 15.01
CA GLN A 7 3.87 -21.81 15.55
C GLN A 7 4.66 -20.51 15.54
N ASP A 8 5.96 -20.58 15.86
CA ASP A 8 6.87 -19.44 15.85
C ASP A 8 7.03 -18.87 14.43
N LEU A 9 7.05 -19.73 13.40
CA LEU A 9 7.13 -19.33 12.00
C LEU A 9 5.93 -18.46 11.58
N PHE A 10 4.71 -18.80 12.00
CA PHE A 10 3.51 -18.04 11.67
C PHE A 10 3.38 -16.75 12.49
N GLN A 11 3.71 -16.77 13.78
CA GLN A 11 3.72 -15.55 14.59
C GLN A 11 4.70 -14.51 14.01
N GLY A 12 5.85 -14.97 13.54
CA GLY A 12 6.83 -14.14 12.84
C GLY A 12 6.39 -13.68 11.45
N GLN A 13 5.22 -14.07 10.93
CA GLN A 13 4.74 -13.77 9.57
C GLN A 13 3.29 -13.25 9.50
N MET A 14 2.74 -12.79 10.62
CA MET A 14 1.34 -12.30 10.67
C MET A 14 1.05 -11.18 9.66
N ASP A 15 2.01 -10.29 9.41
CA ASP A 15 1.93 -9.26 8.36
C ASP A 15 1.73 -9.86 6.96
N TYR A 16 2.54 -10.86 6.59
CA TYR A 16 2.42 -11.54 5.30
C TYR A 16 1.11 -12.33 5.17
N ILE A 17 0.59 -12.87 6.27
CA ILE A 17 -0.70 -13.57 6.31
C ILE A 17 -1.86 -12.60 6.04
N PHE A 18 -1.85 -11.40 6.64
CA PHE A 18 -2.85 -10.39 6.34
C PHE A 18 -2.79 -9.91 4.89
N PHE A 19 -1.58 -9.79 4.33
CA PHE A 19 -1.41 -9.50 2.91
C PHE A 19 -2.04 -10.60 2.04
N PHE A 20 -1.69 -11.85 2.29
CA PHE A 20 -2.20 -13.02 1.56
C PHE A 20 -3.73 -13.12 1.64
N LYS A 21 -4.30 -12.92 2.84
CA LYS A 21 -5.75 -12.84 3.04
C LYS A 21 -6.39 -11.74 2.19
N GLY A 22 -5.82 -10.54 2.20
CA GLY A 22 -6.32 -9.44 1.38
C GLY A 22 -6.31 -9.77 -0.11
N LEU A 23 -5.22 -10.36 -0.61
CA LEU A 23 -5.10 -10.78 -2.01
C LEU A 23 -6.13 -11.88 -2.37
N ALA A 24 -6.37 -12.85 -1.49
CA ALA A 24 -7.37 -13.90 -1.73
C ALA A 24 -8.78 -13.30 -1.94
N PHE A 25 -9.14 -12.27 -1.18
CA PHE A 25 -10.40 -11.55 -1.38
C PHE A 25 -10.42 -10.67 -2.64
N ILE A 26 -9.29 -10.08 -3.05
CA ILE A 26 -9.19 -9.42 -4.36
C ILE A 26 -9.42 -10.41 -5.51
N LEU A 27 -8.98 -11.66 -5.36
CA LEU A 27 -9.25 -12.72 -6.33
C LEU A 27 -10.74 -13.07 -6.39
N VAL A 28 -11.43 -13.14 -5.24
CA VAL A 28 -12.91 -13.28 -5.18
C VAL A 28 -13.60 -12.12 -5.91
N LEU A 29 -13.15 -10.87 -5.67
CA LEU A 29 -13.66 -9.69 -6.36
C LEU A 29 -13.47 -9.79 -7.88
N ALA A 30 -12.26 -10.14 -8.33
CA ALA A 30 -11.94 -10.25 -9.75
C ALA A 30 -12.85 -11.27 -10.45
N VAL A 31 -13.02 -12.45 -9.87
CA VAL A 31 -13.92 -13.48 -10.42
C VAL A 31 -15.38 -13.03 -10.39
N SER A 32 -15.82 -12.34 -9.34
CA SER A 32 -17.19 -11.80 -9.25
C SER A 32 -17.48 -10.75 -10.32
N CYS A 33 -16.50 -9.91 -10.68
CA CYS A 33 -16.63 -8.92 -11.74
C CYS A 33 -16.78 -9.57 -13.13
N LEU A 34 -16.10 -10.69 -13.40
CA LEU A 34 -16.25 -11.43 -14.66
C LEU A 34 -17.72 -11.87 -14.90
N PHE A 35 -18.44 -12.22 -13.83
CA PHE A 35 -19.85 -12.62 -13.94
C PHE A 35 -20.82 -11.46 -14.22
N ARG A 36 -20.41 -10.21 -14.00
CA ARG A 36 -21.28 -9.03 -14.18
C ARG A 36 -21.68 -8.81 -15.66
N GLY A 37 -20.90 -9.34 -16.61
CA GLY A 37 -21.14 -9.20 -18.05
C GLY A 37 -22.05 -10.27 -18.67
N TYR A 38 -22.43 -11.33 -17.95
CA TYR A 38 -23.19 -12.44 -18.55
C TYR A 38 -24.71 -12.19 -18.51
N PRO A 39 -25.43 -12.38 -19.63
CA PRO A 39 -26.86 -12.06 -19.74
C PRO A 39 -27.80 -13.01 -18.97
N SER A 40 -27.36 -14.22 -18.62
CA SER A 40 -28.16 -15.21 -17.86
C SER A 40 -27.94 -15.13 -16.33
N GLN A 41 -27.87 -13.91 -15.78
CA GLN A 41 -27.51 -13.68 -14.37
C GLN A 41 -28.63 -14.10 -13.41
N ARG A 42 -28.45 -15.25 -12.73
CA ARG A 42 -29.34 -15.70 -11.64
C ARG A 42 -28.99 -15.09 -10.27
N LEU A 43 -27.77 -14.56 -10.08
CA LEU A 43 -27.29 -14.05 -8.79
C LEU A 43 -26.77 -12.60 -8.87
N PRO A 44 -26.83 -11.82 -7.78
CA PRO A 44 -26.46 -10.40 -7.76
C PRO A 44 -24.96 -10.20 -7.46
N TRP A 45 -24.09 -10.61 -8.38
CA TRP A 45 -22.62 -10.63 -8.21
C TRP A 45 -21.96 -9.31 -7.79
N ARG A 46 -22.60 -8.16 -8.04
CA ARG A 46 -22.12 -6.84 -7.60
C ARG A 46 -21.94 -6.77 -6.09
N TRP A 47 -22.91 -7.30 -5.33
CA TRP A 47 -22.87 -7.28 -3.86
C TRP A 47 -21.77 -8.20 -3.33
N PHE A 48 -21.59 -9.37 -3.95
CA PHE A 48 -20.51 -10.29 -3.57
C PHE A 48 -19.12 -9.72 -3.84
N GLY A 49 -18.95 -9.03 -4.97
CA GLY A 49 -17.72 -8.30 -5.26
C GLY A 49 -17.43 -7.18 -4.25
N LEU A 50 -18.44 -6.39 -3.87
CA LEU A 50 -18.29 -5.34 -2.85
C LEU A 50 -17.93 -5.91 -1.47
N PHE A 51 -18.55 -7.04 -1.08
CA PHE A 51 -18.17 -7.78 0.12
C PHE A 51 -16.67 -8.15 0.09
N ALA A 52 -16.22 -8.75 -1.02
CA ALA A 52 -14.84 -9.18 -1.18
C ALA A 52 -13.86 -7.98 -1.17
N LEU A 53 -14.20 -6.88 -1.83
CA LEU A 53 -13.41 -5.65 -1.79
C LEU A 53 -13.22 -5.13 -0.36
N MET A 54 -14.30 -5.03 0.41
CA MET A 54 -14.25 -4.51 1.78
C MET A 54 -13.44 -5.43 2.71
N GLN A 55 -13.57 -6.75 2.58
CA GLN A 55 -12.75 -7.71 3.32
C GLN A 55 -11.26 -7.62 2.95
N GLY A 56 -10.96 -7.46 1.66
CA GLY A 56 -9.59 -7.26 1.18
C GLY A 56 -8.94 -6.00 1.75
N LEU A 57 -9.66 -4.88 1.67
CA LEU A 57 -9.20 -3.60 2.22
C LEU A 57 -9.05 -3.64 3.74
N ALA A 58 -9.98 -4.26 4.45
CA ALA A 58 -9.88 -4.42 5.91
C ALA A 58 -8.65 -5.25 6.31
N ALA A 59 -8.32 -6.31 5.56
CA ALA A 59 -7.13 -7.12 5.83
C ALA A 59 -5.82 -6.33 5.62
N TRP A 60 -5.72 -5.56 4.54
CA TRP A 60 -4.55 -4.71 4.29
C TRP A 60 -4.45 -3.53 5.27
N LEU A 61 -5.58 -2.96 5.69
CA LEU A 61 -5.58 -1.93 6.73
C LEU A 61 -5.12 -2.48 8.08
N SER A 62 -5.52 -3.71 8.45
CA SER A 62 -5.00 -4.40 9.64
C SER A 62 -3.50 -4.65 9.55
N LEU A 63 -2.98 -4.99 8.37
CA LEU A 63 -1.55 -5.12 8.11
C LEU A 63 -0.78 -3.80 8.33
N VAL A 64 -1.35 -2.67 7.91
CA VAL A 64 -0.77 -1.34 8.17
C VAL A 64 -0.83 -1.04 9.66
N ALA A 65 -1.98 -1.25 10.31
CA ALA A 65 -2.15 -1.01 11.74
C ALA A 65 -1.16 -1.82 12.61
N MET A 66 -0.87 -3.07 12.23
CA MET A 66 0.12 -3.91 12.91
C MET A 66 1.55 -3.35 12.85
N ASN A 67 1.90 -2.67 11.76
CA ASN A 67 3.25 -2.17 11.53
C ASN A 67 3.48 -0.72 11.99
N PHE A 68 2.44 0.10 12.16
CA PHE A 68 2.56 1.52 12.56
C PHE A 68 2.18 1.78 14.03
N GLY A 69 1.91 0.73 14.80
CA GLY A 69 1.47 0.82 16.19
C GLY A 69 -0.04 1.05 16.31
N GLU A 70 -0.61 0.64 17.44
CA GLU A 70 -2.05 0.62 17.68
C GLU A 70 -2.66 2.03 17.80
N ALA A 71 -2.79 2.77 16.71
CA ALA A 71 -3.69 3.91 16.69
C ALA A 71 -5.12 3.40 16.84
N SER A 72 -5.78 3.71 17.98
CA SER A 72 -7.14 3.24 18.28
C SER A 72 -8.14 3.55 17.17
N SER A 73 -7.90 4.63 16.41
CA SER A 73 -8.70 5.02 15.24
C SER A 73 -8.64 4.01 14.09
N LEU A 74 -7.48 3.41 13.80
CA LEU A 74 -7.35 2.43 12.70
C LEU A 74 -8.12 1.14 12.99
N LYS A 75 -8.14 0.67 14.25
CA LYS A 75 -8.93 -0.51 14.66
C LYS A 75 -10.43 -0.29 14.45
N ILE A 76 -10.94 0.90 14.77
CA ILE A 76 -12.34 1.26 14.54
C ILE A 76 -12.67 1.24 13.04
N VAL A 77 -11.81 1.84 12.20
CA VAL A 77 -12.01 1.84 10.74
C VAL A 77 -11.99 0.41 10.18
N CYS A 78 -11.06 -0.45 10.62
CA CYS A 78 -11.05 -1.86 10.24
C CYS A 78 -12.36 -2.58 10.62
N GLY A 79 -12.84 -2.38 11.84
CA GLY A 79 -14.09 -2.99 12.30
C GLY A 79 -15.31 -2.47 11.53
N LEU A 80 -15.38 -1.18 11.22
CA LEU A 80 -16.43 -0.60 10.36
C LEU A 80 -16.43 -1.23 8.96
N LEU A 81 -15.25 -1.36 8.32
CA LEU A 81 -15.13 -1.99 7.00
C LEU A 81 -15.61 -3.45 7.02
N GLN A 82 -15.31 -4.20 8.09
CA GLN A 82 -15.80 -5.57 8.25
C GLN A 82 -17.32 -5.63 8.39
N ILE A 83 -17.91 -4.76 9.22
CA ILE A 83 -19.37 -4.69 9.39
C ILE A 83 -20.05 -4.37 8.05
N VAL A 84 -19.56 -3.35 7.33
CA VAL A 84 -20.07 -2.97 6.01
C VAL A 84 -19.95 -4.12 5.01
N SER A 85 -18.85 -4.87 5.05
CA SER A 85 -18.68 -6.06 4.20
C SER A 85 -19.79 -7.09 4.43
N TRP A 86 -20.18 -7.33 5.70
CA TRP A 86 -21.22 -8.30 6.03
C TRP A 86 -22.62 -7.83 5.65
N VAL A 87 -22.86 -6.52 5.61
CA VAL A 87 -24.10 -5.97 5.02
C VAL A 87 -24.18 -6.31 3.54
N PHE A 88 -23.10 -6.13 2.77
CA PHE A 88 -23.07 -6.52 1.36
C PHE A 88 -23.25 -8.03 1.17
N LEU A 89 -22.69 -8.84 2.07
CA LEU A 89 -22.86 -10.28 2.05
C LEU A 89 -24.31 -10.70 2.33
N ALA A 90 -24.96 -10.09 3.32
CA ALA A 90 -26.37 -10.33 3.62
C ALA A 90 -27.28 -9.92 2.45
N GLU A 91 -27.00 -8.78 1.82
CA GLU A 91 -27.72 -8.30 0.65
C GLU A 91 -27.54 -9.22 -0.57
N PHE A 92 -26.33 -9.79 -0.76
CA PHE A 92 -26.11 -10.83 -1.76
C PHE A 92 -26.97 -12.08 -1.48
N GLY A 93 -27.03 -12.55 -0.23
CA GLY A 93 -27.87 -13.68 0.18
C GLY A 93 -29.36 -13.43 -0.06
N ARG A 94 -29.87 -12.29 0.42
CA ARG A 94 -31.26 -11.85 0.24
C ARG A 94 -31.65 -11.78 -1.23
N SER A 95 -30.93 -10.96 -2.01
CA SER A 95 -31.23 -10.75 -3.43
C SER A 95 -30.96 -12.01 -4.26
N GLY A 96 -30.02 -12.85 -3.85
CA GLY A 96 -29.71 -14.13 -4.49
C GLY A 96 -30.85 -15.14 -4.35
N ILE A 97 -31.33 -15.39 -3.13
CA ILE A 97 -32.47 -16.28 -2.90
C ILE A 97 -33.73 -15.73 -3.57
N ALA A 98 -33.97 -14.42 -3.51
CA ALA A 98 -35.13 -13.79 -4.16
C ALA A 98 -35.19 -14.12 -5.67
N ARG A 99 -34.06 -13.97 -6.37
CA ARG A 99 -33.94 -14.27 -7.81
C ARG A 99 -34.04 -15.76 -8.11
N VAL A 100 -33.51 -16.62 -7.24
CA VAL A 100 -33.60 -18.07 -7.42
C VAL A 100 -35.03 -18.54 -7.18
N LEU A 101 -35.66 -18.19 -6.07
CA LEU A 101 -37.02 -18.63 -5.74
C LEU A 101 -38.13 -17.83 -6.45
N ASN A 102 -37.76 -16.80 -7.22
CA ASN A 102 -38.69 -15.87 -7.87
C ASN A 102 -39.72 -15.29 -6.90
N ARG A 103 -39.26 -14.92 -5.70
CA ARG A 103 -40.08 -14.42 -4.59
C ARG A 103 -39.43 -13.19 -3.99
N ASP A 104 -40.22 -12.15 -3.74
CA ASP A 104 -39.73 -10.93 -3.11
C ASP A 104 -39.26 -11.22 -1.68
N SER A 105 -38.04 -10.78 -1.40
CA SER A 105 -37.45 -10.80 -0.07
C SER A 105 -37.37 -9.36 0.40
N GLY A 106 -38.23 -8.94 1.34
CA GLY A 106 -38.31 -7.54 1.74
C GLY A 106 -37.00 -7.01 2.35
N LEU A 107 -36.67 -5.74 2.07
CA LEU A 107 -35.52 -5.03 2.65
C LEU A 107 -35.55 -4.96 4.18
N TRP A 108 -36.72 -5.14 4.79
CA TRP A 108 -36.93 -5.17 6.24
C TRP A 108 -36.07 -6.23 6.95
N LEU A 109 -35.70 -7.32 6.28
CA LEU A 109 -34.82 -8.35 6.85
C LEU A 109 -33.43 -7.81 7.16
N ILE A 110 -32.88 -6.94 6.31
CA ILE A 110 -31.57 -6.29 6.56
C ILE A 110 -31.72 -5.23 7.65
N ALA A 111 -32.81 -4.47 7.63
CA ALA A 111 -33.11 -3.51 8.68
C ALA A 111 -33.21 -4.19 10.07
N LEU A 112 -33.80 -5.38 10.14
CA LEU A 112 -33.85 -6.19 11.37
C LEU A 112 -32.45 -6.62 11.84
N LEU A 113 -31.59 -7.12 10.94
CA LEU A 113 -30.21 -7.49 11.28
C LEU A 113 -29.38 -6.29 11.75
N LEU A 114 -29.56 -5.13 11.11
CA LEU A 114 -28.94 -3.88 11.51
C LEU A 114 -29.45 -3.39 12.87
N MET A 115 -30.75 -3.50 13.15
CA MET A 115 -31.34 -3.17 14.44
C MET A 115 -30.74 -4.06 15.55
N LEU A 116 -30.66 -5.38 15.33
CA LEU A 116 -30.05 -6.31 16.29
C LEU A 116 -28.56 -6.02 16.49
N THR A 117 -27.84 -5.62 15.45
CA THR A 117 -26.45 -5.12 15.55
C THR A 117 -26.38 -3.85 16.41
N GLY A 118 -27.29 -2.91 16.20
CA GLY A 118 -27.37 -1.63 16.92
C GLY A 118 -27.68 -1.80 18.41
N LEU A 119 -28.47 -2.82 18.80
CA LEU A 119 -28.70 -3.16 20.21
C LEU A 119 -27.39 -3.54 20.94
N GLY A 120 -26.38 -4.04 20.22
CA GLY A 120 -25.03 -4.25 20.74
C GLY A 120 -24.35 -2.97 21.24
N GLY A 121 -24.78 -1.80 20.74
CA GLY A 121 -24.30 -0.48 21.16
C GLY A 121 -24.53 -0.18 22.64
N LEU A 122 -25.45 -0.88 23.31
CA LEU A 122 -25.63 -0.79 24.76
C LEU A 122 -24.38 -1.18 25.56
N LYS A 123 -23.45 -1.95 24.95
CA LYS A 123 -22.14 -2.31 25.53
C LYS A 123 -20.96 -1.56 24.88
N GLY A 124 -21.24 -0.46 24.17
CA GLY A 124 -20.24 0.30 23.41
C GLY A 124 -19.79 -0.38 22.11
N TRP A 125 -18.65 0.07 21.58
CA TRP A 125 -18.12 -0.40 20.28
C TRP A 125 -17.89 -1.92 20.23
N SER A 126 -17.34 -2.50 21.29
CA SER A 126 -17.11 -3.94 21.39
C SER A 126 -18.40 -4.76 21.30
N GLY A 127 -19.49 -4.24 21.86
CA GLY A 127 -20.81 -4.85 21.75
C GLY A 127 -21.39 -4.80 20.34
N ILE A 128 -21.22 -3.70 19.62
CA ILE A 128 -21.61 -3.57 18.20
C ILE A 128 -20.82 -4.57 17.35
N GLU A 129 -19.51 -4.62 17.55
CA GLU A 129 -18.64 -5.56 16.83
C GLU A 129 -19.08 -7.01 17.07
N GLN A 130 -19.34 -7.39 18.31
CA GLN A 130 -19.80 -8.73 18.63
C GLN A 130 -21.18 -9.03 18.02
N ALA A 131 -22.16 -8.15 18.21
CA ALA A 131 -23.51 -8.34 17.69
C ALA A 131 -23.51 -8.46 16.16
N SER A 132 -22.70 -7.66 15.47
CA SER A 132 -22.57 -7.69 14.01
C SER A 132 -22.03 -9.02 13.47
N ARG A 133 -21.13 -9.70 14.20
CA ARG A 133 -20.59 -11.01 13.82
C ARG A 133 -21.66 -12.08 13.75
N TYR A 134 -22.55 -12.12 14.76
CA TYR A 134 -23.64 -13.11 14.81
C TYR A 134 -24.77 -12.78 13.83
N THR A 135 -25.17 -11.51 13.79
CA THR A 135 -26.35 -11.07 13.03
C THR A 135 -26.06 -10.88 11.55
N LEU A 136 -25.06 -10.07 11.19
CA LEU A 136 -24.71 -9.81 9.80
C LEU A 136 -23.72 -10.84 9.25
N GLY A 137 -22.65 -11.13 10.00
CA GLY A 137 -21.58 -12.02 9.56
C GLY A 137 -22.05 -13.46 9.33
N LEU A 138 -22.52 -14.12 10.39
CA LEU A 138 -22.96 -15.51 10.34
C LEU A 138 -24.27 -15.67 9.57
N ALA A 139 -25.33 -14.93 9.93
CA ALA A 139 -26.63 -15.12 9.27
C ALA A 139 -26.57 -14.69 7.80
N GLY A 140 -25.97 -13.52 7.49
CA GLY A 140 -25.78 -13.06 6.11
C GLY A 140 -24.90 -14.00 5.29
N GLY A 141 -23.84 -14.54 5.89
CA GLY A 141 -22.94 -15.49 5.23
C GLY A 141 -23.55 -16.86 4.96
N LEU A 142 -24.30 -17.43 5.91
CA LEU A 142 -25.07 -18.67 5.68
C LEU A 142 -26.18 -18.46 4.63
N TRP A 143 -26.82 -17.28 4.64
CA TRP A 143 -27.82 -16.93 3.64
C TRP A 143 -27.22 -16.81 2.24
N ALA A 144 -26.05 -16.19 2.12
CA ALA A 144 -25.27 -16.11 0.89
C ALA A 144 -24.80 -17.50 0.39
N ALA A 145 -24.35 -18.38 1.30
CA ALA A 145 -24.00 -19.75 0.97
C ALA A 145 -25.22 -20.54 0.44
N ALA A 146 -26.37 -20.43 1.11
CA ALA A 146 -27.60 -21.05 0.66
C ALA A 146 -28.04 -20.55 -0.74
N ALA A 147 -27.91 -19.24 -1.02
CA ALA A 147 -28.19 -18.69 -2.34
C ALA A 147 -27.31 -19.32 -3.44
N LEU A 148 -26.00 -19.47 -3.19
CA LEU A 148 -25.07 -20.14 -4.10
C LEU A 148 -25.43 -21.62 -4.28
N PHE A 149 -25.73 -22.33 -3.20
CA PHE A 149 -26.10 -23.74 -3.25
C PHE A 149 -27.37 -23.98 -4.09
N MET A 150 -28.41 -23.18 -3.87
CA MET A 150 -29.68 -23.28 -4.59
C MET A 150 -29.53 -22.89 -6.07
N ALA A 151 -28.74 -21.86 -6.37
CA ALA A 151 -28.44 -21.48 -7.75
C ALA A 151 -27.71 -22.62 -8.50
N GLY A 152 -26.78 -23.29 -7.83
CA GLY A 152 -26.03 -24.43 -8.37
C GLY A 152 -26.86 -25.67 -8.65
N HIS A 153 -27.85 -25.98 -7.81
CA HIS A 153 -28.71 -27.16 -8.01
C HIS A 153 -29.50 -27.12 -9.32
N ARG A 154 -29.75 -25.93 -9.85
CA ARG A 154 -30.43 -25.69 -11.13
C ARG A 154 -29.50 -25.74 -12.35
N LEU A 155 -28.23 -26.09 -12.16
CA LEU A 155 -27.25 -26.29 -13.24
C LEU A 155 -27.09 -27.79 -13.57
N PRO A 156 -26.62 -28.13 -14.79
CA PRO A 156 -26.29 -29.50 -15.18
C PRO A 156 -25.22 -30.12 -14.27
N SER A 157 -25.22 -31.45 -14.09
CA SER A 157 -24.38 -32.18 -13.12
C SER A 157 -22.87 -31.87 -13.19
N ARG A 158 -22.34 -31.52 -14.36
CA ARG A 158 -20.92 -31.15 -14.54
C ARG A 158 -20.54 -29.79 -13.95
N GLU A 159 -21.49 -28.85 -13.83
CA GLU A 159 -21.24 -27.49 -13.34
C GLU A 159 -21.58 -27.33 -11.84
N ARG A 160 -22.27 -28.32 -11.25
CA ARG A 160 -22.68 -28.31 -9.83
C ARG A 160 -21.51 -28.27 -8.87
N GLY A 161 -20.37 -28.86 -9.24
CA GLY A 161 -19.19 -28.96 -8.38
C GLY A 161 -18.65 -27.59 -7.95
N GLY A 162 -18.50 -26.64 -8.88
CA GLY A 162 -17.99 -25.31 -8.56
C GLY A 162 -18.89 -24.54 -7.61
N SER A 163 -20.21 -24.58 -7.83
CA SER A 163 -21.20 -23.95 -6.95
C SER A 163 -21.18 -24.52 -5.54
N LEU A 164 -21.02 -25.84 -5.41
CA LEU A 164 -20.97 -26.52 -4.13
C LEU A 164 -19.71 -26.13 -3.37
N THR A 165 -18.55 -26.11 -4.03
CA THR A 165 -17.28 -25.65 -3.43
C THR A 165 -17.41 -24.21 -2.92
N ALA A 166 -17.92 -23.29 -3.73
CA ALA A 166 -18.10 -21.90 -3.32
C ALA A 166 -19.03 -21.76 -2.11
N SER A 167 -20.15 -22.49 -2.10
CA SER A 167 -21.10 -22.49 -1.00
C SER A 167 -20.50 -23.05 0.29
N ILE A 168 -19.78 -24.18 0.22
CA ILE A 168 -19.17 -24.80 1.40
C ILE A 168 -18.08 -23.88 1.97
N SER A 169 -17.21 -23.33 1.11
CA SER A 169 -16.16 -22.41 1.53
C SER A 169 -16.72 -21.16 2.19
N LEU A 170 -17.80 -20.59 1.64
CA LEU A 170 -18.46 -19.42 2.24
C LEU A 170 -19.16 -19.75 3.56
N GLY A 171 -19.81 -20.92 3.66
CA GLY A 171 -20.42 -21.38 4.91
C GLY A 171 -19.40 -21.57 6.02
N LEU A 172 -18.28 -22.25 5.73
CA LEU A 172 -17.16 -22.42 6.66
C LEU A 172 -16.54 -21.08 7.05
N PHE A 173 -16.38 -20.15 6.09
CA PHE A 173 -15.89 -18.81 6.38
C PHE A 173 -16.82 -18.09 7.37
N SER A 174 -18.12 -18.20 7.16
CA SER A 174 -19.14 -17.58 8.02
C SER A 174 -19.12 -18.12 9.45
N LEU A 175 -18.86 -19.43 9.61
CA LEU A 175 -18.67 -20.04 10.93
C LEU A 175 -17.42 -19.49 11.64
N THR A 176 -16.33 -19.25 10.90
CA THR A 176 -15.10 -18.71 11.50
C THR A 176 -15.26 -17.30 12.07
N ILE A 177 -16.21 -16.50 11.56
CA ILE A 177 -16.50 -15.14 12.06
C ILE A 177 -16.95 -15.16 13.52
N VAL A 178 -17.68 -16.21 13.91
CA VAL A 178 -18.33 -16.34 15.21
C VAL A 178 -17.60 -17.28 16.16
N LEU A 179 -17.06 -18.41 15.67
CA LEU A 179 -16.46 -19.43 16.53
C LEU A 179 -15.15 -18.99 17.18
N PHE A 180 -14.43 -18.04 16.56
CA PHE A 180 -13.09 -17.64 17.00
C PHE A 180 -12.95 -16.10 17.00
N PRO A 181 -13.67 -15.39 17.90
CA PRO A 181 -13.53 -13.94 18.04
C PRO A 181 -12.16 -13.55 18.62
N PRO A 182 -11.71 -12.29 18.42
CA PRO A 182 -10.52 -11.74 19.07
C PRO A 182 -10.70 -11.63 20.59
N LEU A 183 -9.60 -11.70 21.35
CA LEU A 183 -9.59 -11.84 22.82
C LEU A 183 -10.24 -10.70 23.63
N SER A 184 -10.62 -9.59 23.01
CA SER A 184 -11.11 -8.38 23.71
C SER A 184 -12.60 -8.44 24.14
N LEU A 185 -13.24 -9.61 24.13
CA LEU A 185 -14.69 -9.73 24.29
C LEU A 185 -15.09 -10.47 25.58
N VAL A 186 -15.93 -9.82 26.39
CA VAL A 186 -16.52 -10.38 27.62
C VAL A 186 -17.63 -11.39 27.23
N SER A 187 -17.33 -12.70 27.31
CA SER A 187 -18.18 -13.92 27.07
C SER A 187 -18.39 -14.37 25.60
N PRO A 188 -18.66 -15.66 25.28
CA PRO A 188 -17.95 -16.92 25.59
C PRO A 188 -16.62 -17.04 24.78
N GLY A 189 -16.10 -15.94 24.25
CA GLY A 189 -14.79 -15.87 23.58
C GLY A 189 -13.58 -16.02 24.52
N SER A 190 -13.80 -16.36 25.80
CA SER A 190 -12.72 -16.70 26.74
C SER A 190 -12.17 -18.11 26.53
N ILE A 191 -12.96 -19.00 25.91
CA ILE A 191 -12.59 -20.42 25.71
C ILE A 191 -12.28 -20.71 24.23
N LEU A 192 -13.19 -20.35 23.32
CA LEU A 192 -13.00 -20.48 21.88
C LEU A 192 -12.67 -19.09 21.31
N ASN A 193 -11.39 -18.84 21.05
CA ASN A 193 -10.90 -17.60 20.45
C ASN A 193 -9.82 -17.90 19.40
N GLN A 194 -9.31 -16.85 18.76
CA GLN A 194 -8.26 -16.97 17.75
C GLN A 194 -7.02 -17.71 18.28
N GLU A 195 -6.62 -17.45 19.53
CA GLU A 195 -5.51 -18.18 20.16
C GLU A 195 -5.82 -19.66 20.34
N PHE A 196 -7.03 -20.02 20.77
CA PHE A 196 -7.44 -21.41 20.90
C PHE A 196 -7.37 -22.15 19.56
N PHE A 197 -7.88 -21.53 18.48
CA PHE A 197 -7.78 -22.11 17.13
C PHE A 197 -6.33 -22.34 16.71
N GLN A 198 -5.45 -21.35 16.95
CA GLN A 198 -4.04 -21.45 16.61
C GLN A 198 -3.30 -22.47 17.47
N ARG A 199 -3.66 -22.61 18.75
CA ARG A 199 -3.11 -23.66 19.64
C ARG A 199 -3.54 -25.06 19.18
N LEU A 200 -4.79 -25.22 18.75
CA LEU A 200 -5.34 -26.50 18.31
C LEU A 200 -4.79 -26.93 16.94
N THR A 201 -4.75 -26.01 15.97
CA THR A 201 -4.43 -26.33 14.56
C THR A 201 -2.97 -26.06 14.19
N GLY A 202 -2.25 -25.27 15.00
CA GLY A 202 -0.92 -24.77 14.66
C GLY A 202 -0.90 -23.66 13.61
N VAL A 203 -2.07 -23.22 13.10
CA VAL A 203 -2.19 -22.28 11.98
C VAL A 203 -3.04 -21.06 12.40
N PRO A 204 -2.65 -19.82 12.06
CA PRO A 204 -3.47 -18.64 12.32
C PRO A 204 -4.82 -18.69 11.62
N LEU A 205 -5.86 -18.19 12.28
CA LEU A 205 -7.22 -18.17 11.74
C LEU A 205 -7.30 -17.36 10.43
N GLU A 206 -6.53 -16.29 10.34
CA GLU A 206 -6.45 -15.40 9.18
C GLU A 206 -5.97 -16.13 7.93
N PHE A 207 -4.99 -17.03 8.09
CA PHE A 207 -4.49 -17.86 6.99
C PHE A 207 -5.55 -18.86 6.54
N PHE A 208 -6.25 -19.48 7.49
CA PHE A 208 -7.36 -20.39 7.18
C PHE A 208 -8.50 -19.66 6.43
N GLN A 209 -8.84 -18.44 6.84
CA GLN A 209 -9.82 -17.60 6.13
C GLN A 209 -9.37 -17.24 4.70
N ALA A 210 -8.08 -17.01 4.49
CA ALA A 210 -7.53 -16.78 3.16
C ALA A 210 -7.70 -18.00 2.24
N LEU A 211 -7.47 -19.21 2.76
CA LEU A 211 -7.69 -20.46 2.03
C LEU A 211 -9.17 -20.65 1.67
N LEU A 212 -10.08 -20.31 2.59
CA LEU A 212 -11.52 -20.35 2.32
C LEU A 212 -11.91 -19.33 1.24
N ALA A 213 -11.33 -18.12 1.23
CA ALA A 213 -11.54 -17.15 0.17
C ALA A 213 -11.03 -17.63 -1.19
N PHE A 214 -9.89 -18.32 -1.22
CA PHE A 214 -9.42 -18.98 -2.43
C PHE A 214 -10.40 -20.08 -2.90
N GLY A 215 -10.92 -20.89 -1.98
CA GLY A 215 -11.97 -21.88 -2.26
C GLY A 215 -13.25 -21.25 -2.83
N MET A 216 -13.67 -20.09 -2.29
CA MET A 216 -14.79 -19.31 -2.84
C MET A 216 -14.50 -18.90 -4.28
N ALA A 217 -13.33 -18.31 -4.55
CA ALA A 217 -13.02 -17.81 -5.88
C ALA A 217 -12.85 -18.95 -6.91
N ALA A 218 -12.22 -20.05 -6.53
CA ALA A 218 -12.08 -21.24 -7.37
C ALA A 218 -13.45 -21.87 -7.68
N GLY A 219 -14.32 -21.98 -6.67
CA GLY A 219 -15.69 -22.46 -6.84
C GLY A 219 -16.52 -21.58 -7.77
N ILE A 220 -16.45 -20.26 -7.60
CA ILE A 220 -17.15 -19.29 -8.45
C ILE A 220 -16.58 -19.31 -9.87
N TYR A 221 -15.26 -19.46 -10.05
CA TYR A 221 -14.69 -19.62 -11.38
C TYR A 221 -15.21 -20.90 -12.06
N GLY A 222 -15.32 -22.00 -11.31
CA GLY A 222 -15.93 -23.25 -11.76
C GLY A 222 -17.44 -23.15 -12.04
N PHE A 223 -18.10 -22.11 -11.55
CA PHE A 223 -19.51 -21.79 -11.78
C PHE A 223 -19.75 -21.07 -13.12
N LEU A 224 -18.72 -20.64 -13.87
CA LEU A 224 -18.94 -19.96 -15.16
C LEU A 224 -19.57 -20.94 -16.16
N PRO A 225 -20.72 -20.59 -16.78
CA PRO A 225 -21.48 -21.51 -17.61
C PRO A 225 -20.62 -22.05 -18.75
N TRP A 226 -20.60 -23.37 -18.92
CA TRP A 226 -19.91 -24.11 -20.00
C TRP A 226 -20.63 -23.96 -21.35
N HIS A 227 -21.35 -22.86 -21.55
CA HIS A 227 -22.24 -22.65 -22.68
C HIS A 227 -21.52 -22.07 -23.90
N GLN A 228 -20.66 -22.89 -24.50
CA GLN A 228 -20.47 -22.88 -25.95
C GLN A 228 -20.39 -24.33 -26.42
N LYS A 229 -21.56 -24.95 -26.67
CA LYS A 229 -21.65 -26.09 -27.60
C LYS A 229 -21.10 -25.76 -29.01
N ALA A 230 -20.76 -24.50 -29.29
CA ALA A 230 -20.14 -24.04 -30.51
C ALA A 230 -18.59 -23.97 -30.48
N ALA A 231 -17.95 -24.06 -29.31
CA ALA A 231 -16.49 -24.10 -29.21
C ALA A 231 -16.08 -25.45 -28.65
N GLY A 232 -15.49 -26.31 -29.47
CA GLY A 232 -15.17 -27.70 -29.14
C GLY A 232 -14.33 -27.89 -27.87
N SER A 233 -14.02 -29.15 -27.55
CA SER A 233 -13.21 -29.59 -26.38
C SER A 233 -11.89 -28.80 -26.17
N GLN A 234 -11.40 -28.14 -27.22
CA GLN A 234 -10.22 -27.30 -27.26
C GLN A 234 -10.36 -25.97 -26.48
N ALA A 235 -11.51 -25.29 -26.55
CA ALA A 235 -11.72 -24.02 -25.84
C ALA A 235 -11.83 -24.21 -24.31
N ALA A 236 -12.48 -25.29 -23.88
CA ALA A 236 -12.54 -25.68 -22.47
C ALA A 236 -11.16 -26.07 -21.92
N ARG A 237 -10.36 -26.84 -22.68
CA ARG A 237 -8.96 -27.16 -22.33
C ARG A 237 -8.09 -25.91 -22.22
N GLN A 238 -8.28 -24.95 -23.11
CA GLN A 238 -7.49 -23.72 -23.12
C GLN A 238 -7.83 -22.78 -21.96
N ARG A 239 -9.10 -22.70 -21.56
CA ARG A 239 -9.56 -21.93 -20.38
C ARG A 239 -9.13 -22.56 -19.05
N SER A 240 -9.05 -23.89 -19.00
CA SER A 240 -8.46 -24.61 -17.86
C SER A 240 -6.96 -24.33 -17.75
N ARG A 241 -6.23 -24.38 -18.87
CA ARG A 241 -4.80 -24.02 -18.93
C ARG A 241 -4.50 -22.58 -18.50
N SER A 242 -5.31 -21.59 -18.91
CA SER A 242 -5.11 -20.20 -18.47
C SER A 242 -5.37 -20.01 -16.99
N MET A 243 -6.30 -20.76 -16.39
CA MET A 243 -6.54 -20.75 -14.95
C MET A 243 -5.36 -21.35 -14.18
N PHE A 244 -4.86 -22.52 -14.61
CA PHE A 244 -3.67 -23.12 -14.03
C PHE A 244 -2.44 -22.21 -14.18
N ALA A 245 -2.30 -21.54 -15.32
CA ALA A 245 -1.24 -20.54 -15.52
C ALA A 245 -1.38 -19.37 -14.53
N LEU A 246 -2.58 -18.81 -14.36
CA LEU A 246 -2.84 -17.76 -13.37
C LEU A 246 -2.48 -18.19 -11.95
N LEU A 247 -2.95 -19.38 -11.54
CA LEU A 247 -2.67 -19.91 -10.21
C LEU A 247 -1.18 -20.19 -10.02
N ALA A 248 -0.50 -20.73 -11.03
CA ALA A 248 0.94 -20.95 -10.98
C ALA A 248 1.70 -19.62 -10.87
N THR A 249 1.35 -18.61 -11.67
CA THR A 249 1.95 -17.28 -11.62
C THR A 249 1.74 -16.62 -10.26
N LEU A 250 0.53 -16.66 -9.71
CA LEU A 250 0.24 -16.12 -8.38
C LEU A 250 0.99 -16.85 -7.27
N SER A 251 1.06 -18.18 -7.32
CA SER A 251 1.84 -18.98 -6.36
C SER A 251 3.32 -18.65 -6.42
N ILE A 252 3.89 -18.44 -7.61
CA ILE A 252 5.29 -18.02 -7.78
C ILE A 252 5.50 -16.62 -7.19
N ILE A 253 4.63 -15.65 -7.50
CA ILE A 253 4.72 -14.28 -6.96
C ILE A 253 4.61 -14.28 -5.44
N LEU A 254 3.70 -15.08 -4.88
CA LEU A 254 3.54 -15.19 -3.42
C LEU A 254 4.72 -15.90 -2.75
N GLY A 255 5.31 -16.93 -3.38
CA GLY A 255 6.50 -17.59 -2.86
C GLY A 255 7.74 -16.69 -2.91
N LEU A 256 7.97 -16.01 -4.04
CA LEU A 256 9.07 -15.04 -4.17
C LEU A 256 8.86 -13.84 -3.26
N GLY A 257 7.62 -13.37 -3.13
CA GLY A 257 7.23 -12.29 -2.22
C GLY A 257 7.48 -12.63 -0.75
N SER A 258 7.19 -13.86 -0.32
CA SER A 258 7.48 -14.30 1.05
C SER A 258 8.98 -14.39 1.30
N ILE A 259 9.74 -14.93 0.35
CA ILE A 259 11.21 -15.00 0.43
C ILE A 259 11.82 -13.60 0.52
N LEU A 260 11.37 -12.67 -0.34
CA LEU A 260 11.84 -11.28 -0.33
C LEU A 260 11.49 -10.58 1.00
N THR A 261 10.28 -10.79 1.50
CA THR A 261 9.82 -10.22 2.79
C THR A 261 10.67 -10.73 3.95
N LEU A 262 10.96 -12.04 3.97
CA LEU A 262 11.83 -12.65 4.98
C LEU A 262 13.26 -12.12 4.88
N TYR A 263 13.80 -12.05 3.67
CA TYR A 263 15.14 -11.50 3.43
C TYR A 263 15.27 -10.05 3.89
N LEU A 264 14.31 -9.19 3.55
CA LEU A 264 14.28 -7.79 3.98
C LEU A 264 14.09 -7.66 5.49
N GLY A 265 13.28 -8.54 6.10
CA GLY A 265 13.11 -8.60 7.55
C GLY A 265 14.39 -8.99 8.29
N GLU A 266 15.05 -10.06 7.84
CA GLU A 266 16.34 -10.49 8.40
C GLU A 266 17.44 -9.46 8.19
N TRP A 267 17.49 -8.84 7.01
CA TRP A 267 18.44 -7.77 6.72
C TRP A 267 18.26 -6.58 7.67
N ALA A 268 17.00 -6.17 7.89
CA ALA A 268 16.67 -5.11 8.84
C ALA A 268 17.02 -5.50 10.28
N GLN A 269 16.74 -6.75 10.69
CA GLN A 269 17.08 -7.24 12.02
C GLN A 269 18.60 -7.29 12.24
N LYS A 270 19.37 -7.79 11.28
CA LYS A 270 20.85 -7.83 11.34
C LYS A 270 21.43 -6.43 11.41
N ASN A 271 20.92 -5.50 10.59
CA ASN A 271 21.33 -4.09 10.69
C ASN A 271 20.99 -3.53 12.07
N GLN A 272 19.82 -3.85 12.62
CA GLN A 272 19.43 -3.39 13.95
C GLN A 272 20.31 -3.97 15.06
N GLU A 273 20.73 -5.23 14.97
CA GLU A 273 21.67 -5.86 15.90
C GLU A 273 23.07 -5.29 15.79
N LYS A 274 23.55 -5.01 14.57
CA LYS A 274 24.81 -4.31 14.35
C LYS A 274 24.78 -2.92 15.00
N ILE A 275 23.69 -2.18 14.80
CA ILE A 275 23.47 -0.87 15.44
C ILE A 275 23.39 -1.00 16.97
N LYS A 276 22.87 -2.10 17.55
CA LYS A 276 22.91 -2.34 19.01
C LYS A 276 24.34 -2.38 19.54
N GLY A 277 25.20 -3.15 18.88
CA GLY A 277 26.61 -3.29 19.25
C GLY A 277 27.37 -1.97 19.12
N GLU A 278 27.27 -1.33 17.94
CA GLU A 278 27.97 -0.08 17.64
C GLU A 278 27.55 1.07 18.56
N ALA A 279 26.27 1.15 18.93
CA ALA A 279 25.76 2.20 19.80
C ALA A 279 26.20 2.07 21.26
N HIS A 280 26.17 0.85 21.82
CA HIS A 280 26.66 0.61 23.19
C HIS A 280 28.17 0.88 23.28
N GLU A 281 28.91 0.46 22.26
CA GLU A 281 30.34 0.74 22.12
C GLU A 281 30.59 2.25 22.05
N TYR A 282 29.82 2.98 21.23
CA TYR A 282 29.94 4.43 21.13
C TYR A 282 29.65 5.15 22.45
N ALA A 283 28.59 4.76 23.16
CA ALA A 283 28.25 5.37 24.44
C ALA A 283 29.31 5.07 25.52
N THR A 284 29.89 3.86 25.50
CA THR A 284 31.02 3.48 26.36
C THR A 284 32.27 4.31 26.05
N ILE A 285 32.55 4.57 24.77
CA ILE A 285 33.64 5.46 24.34
C ILE A 285 33.42 6.89 24.86
N VAL A 286 32.19 7.40 24.78
CA VAL A 286 31.83 8.73 25.32
C VAL A 286 32.05 8.78 26.84
N VAL A 287 31.57 7.78 27.58
CA VAL A 287 31.77 7.67 29.04
C VAL A 287 33.27 7.63 29.37
N SER A 288 34.04 6.81 28.65
CA SER A 288 35.49 6.67 28.86
C SER A 288 36.20 8.01 28.63
N ARG A 289 35.92 8.69 27.51
CA ARG A 289 36.50 10.01 27.19
C ARG A 289 36.17 11.04 28.27
N LEU A 290 34.92 11.09 28.73
CA LEU A 290 34.50 12.01 29.80
C LEU A 290 35.26 11.75 31.10
N ASN A 291 35.40 10.49 31.50
CA ASN A 291 36.16 10.13 32.68
C ASN A 291 37.64 10.52 32.54
N THR A 292 38.25 10.31 31.38
CA THR A 292 39.64 10.72 31.12
C THR A 292 39.82 12.24 31.22
N GLU A 293 38.93 13.02 30.61
CA GLU A 293 38.98 14.49 30.71
C GLU A 293 38.77 14.97 32.14
N PHE A 294 37.78 14.43 32.87
CA PHE A 294 37.58 14.80 34.27
C PHE A 294 38.77 14.41 35.16
N LYS A 295 39.39 13.25 34.91
CA LYS A 295 40.59 12.82 35.62
C LYS A 295 41.78 13.74 35.38
N ARG A 296 42.01 14.15 34.13
CA ARG A 296 43.03 15.14 33.77
C ARG A 296 42.85 16.45 34.54
N MET A 297 41.60 16.90 34.70
CA MET A 297 41.28 18.12 35.46
C MET A 297 41.53 17.94 36.96
N GLU A 298 41.21 16.78 37.52
CA GLU A 298 41.50 16.44 38.92
C GLU A 298 42.99 16.45 39.23
N ASP A 299 43.80 15.86 38.35
CA ASP A 299 45.25 15.84 38.50
C ASP A 299 45.81 17.27 38.39
N GLY A 300 45.28 18.08 37.47
CA GLY A 300 45.58 19.50 37.35
C GLY A 300 45.31 20.31 38.63
N VAL A 301 44.10 20.21 39.19
CA VAL A 301 43.74 20.90 40.45
C VAL A 301 44.58 20.40 41.62
N THR A 302 44.94 19.13 41.63
CA THR A 302 45.78 18.54 42.68
C THR A 302 47.16 19.18 42.68
N THR A 303 47.81 19.28 41.51
CA THR A 303 49.11 19.96 41.40
C THR A 303 49.04 21.45 41.76
N LEU A 304 47.95 22.14 41.39
CA LEU A 304 47.71 23.52 41.81
C LEU A 304 47.61 23.64 43.34
N ALA A 305 46.85 22.77 43.99
CA ALA A 305 46.68 22.79 45.44
C ALA A 305 47.95 22.40 46.22
N GLU A 306 48.79 21.56 45.63
CA GLU A 306 50.05 21.06 46.21
C GLU A 306 51.27 21.94 45.89
N THR A 307 51.06 23.08 45.22
CA THR A 307 52.13 24.05 44.94
C THR A 307 52.77 24.50 46.26
N SER A 308 54.06 24.21 46.43
CA SER A 308 54.77 24.24 47.71
C SER A 308 54.76 25.58 48.45
N TRP A 309 54.78 26.69 47.72
CA TRP A 309 54.77 28.04 48.30
C TRP A 309 53.36 28.59 48.59
N LEU A 310 52.31 27.95 48.04
CA LEU A 310 50.93 28.43 48.14
C LEU A 310 50.40 28.50 49.59
N PRO A 311 50.66 27.51 50.48
CA PRO A 311 50.20 27.58 51.86
C PRO A 311 50.84 28.73 52.66
N ALA A 312 52.11 29.02 52.39
CA ALA A 312 52.82 30.14 53.03
C ALA A 312 52.31 31.50 52.51
N ALA A 313 51.94 31.56 51.22
CA ALA A 313 51.32 32.75 50.65
C ALA A 313 49.94 33.02 51.27
N LEU A 314 49.11 31.99 51.46
CA LEU A 314 47.80 32.08 52.11
C LEU A 314 47.84 32.55 53.56
N ARG A 315 48.90 32.22 54.31
CA ARG A 315 49.04 32.59 55.72
C ARG A 315 49.29 34.10 55.93
N PHE A 316 49.99 34.72 54.98
CA PHE A 316 50.36 36.14 55.03
C PHE A 316 50.18 36.76 53.64
N LEU A 317 48.94 37.08 53.27
CA LEU A 317 48.62 37.69 51.99
C LEU A 317 49.12 39.15 51.94
N ASN A 318 49.75 39.53 50.83
CA ASN A 318 50.07 40.91 50.45
C ASN A 318 49.87 41.06 48.92
N GLU A 319 50.01 42.27 48.38
CA GLU A 319 49.80 42.53 46.95
C GLU A 319 50.73 41.69 46.05
N GLU A 320 52.02 41.61 46.37
CA GLU A 320 53.00 40.84 45.59
C GLU A 320 52.65 39.34 45.51
N LYS A 321 52.26 38.73 46.65
CA LYS A 321 51.85 37.32 46.68
C LYS A 321 50.52 37.11 45.97
N LEU A 322 49.59 38.04 46.10
CA LEU A 322 48.30 37.97 45.41
C LEU A 322 48.51 38.00 43.89
N GLU A 323 49.44 38.83 43.41
CA GLU A 323 49.80 38.90 41.99
C GLU A 323 50.47 37.60 41.51
N LYS A 324 51.37 37.01 42.30
CA LYS A 324 51.93 35.67 42.03
C LYS A 324 50.87 34.57 41.98
N ILE A 325 49.89 34.59 42.88
CA ILE A 325 48.77 33.63 42.87
C ILE A 325 47.90 33.84 41.63
N ASN A 326 47.61 35.09 41.27
CA ASN A 326 46.82 35.39 40.07
C ASN A 326 47.53 34.89 38.80
N ALA A 327 48.84 35.11 38.67
CA ALA A 327 49.63 34.60 37.54
C ALA A 327 49.65 33.06 37.52
N LEU A 328 49.75 32.40 38.68
CA LEU A 328 49.64 30.94 38.79
C LEU A 328 48.28 30.45 38.29
N LEU A 329 47.18 31.08 38.73
CA LEU A 329 45.83 30.71 38.32
C LEU A 329 45.60 30.95 36.81
N ASP A 330 46.17 32.01 36.24
CA ASP A 330 46.11 32.28 34.80
C ASP A 330 46.88 31.21 34.00
N HIS A 331 48.07 30.82 34.48
CA HIS A 331 48.86 29.75 33.87
C HIS A 331 48.08 28.42 33.88
N TYR A 332 47.55 28.02 35.03
CA TYR A 332 46.75 26.79 35.15
C TYR A 332 45.46 26.86 34.32
N ARG A 333 44.82 28.03 34.23
CA ARG A 333 43.63 28.22 33.37
C ARG A 333 43.96 27.89 31.92
N SER A 334 45.08 28.43 31.41
CA SER A 334 45.55 28.19 30.04
C SER A 334 45.99 26.74 29.82
N THR A 335 46.75 26.14 30.75
CA THR A 335 47.29 24.79 30.61
C THR A 335 46.21 23.71 30.67
N LEU A 336 45.18 23.92 31.49
CA LEU A 336 44.07 23.00 31.65
C LEU A 336 42.90 23.27 30.68
N ASP A 337 43.02 24.28 29.81
CA ASP A 337 41.91 24.75 28.95
C ASP A 337 40.59 24.92 29.72
N SER A 338 40.68 25.49 30.93
CA SER A 338 39.55 25.60 31.84
C SER A 338 38.92 26.99 31.77
N SER A 339 37.65 27.08 32.18
CA SER A 339 36.93 28.36 32.14
C SER A 339 37.42 29.33 33.21
N VAL A 340 37.62 28.87 34.45
CA VAL A 340 38.07 29.68 35.59
C VAL A 340 38.86 28.81 36.58
N CYS A 341 39.98 29.32 37.08
CA CYS A 341 40.76 28.78 38.19
C CYS A 341 40.72 29.80 39.32
N TYR A 342 40.39 29.37 40.53
CA TYR A 342 40.27 30.29 41.66
C TYR A 342 40.65 29.62 42.98
N LEU A 343 40.99 30.47 43.94
CA LEU A 343 41.44 30.06 45.26
C LEU A 343 40.51 30.67 46.31
N MET A 344 40.05 29.85 47.24
CA MET A 344 39.24 30.27 48.38
C MET A 344 40.01 30.13 49.70
N ASP A 345 39.68 30.99 50.65
CA ASP A 345 40.13 30.84 52.03
C ASP A 345 39.38 29.70 52.76
N LYS A 346 39.76 29.44 54.02
CA LYS A 346 39.14 28.42 54.87
C LYS A 346 37.65 28.63 55.14
N ASN A 347 37.12 29.83 54.90
CA ASN A 347 35.72 30.19 55.10
C ASN A 347 34.93 30.16 53.78
N GLY A 348 35.57 29.82 52.66
CA GLY A 348 34.94 29.73 51.34
C GLY A 348 34.81 31.07 50.62
N LYS A 349 35.50 32.12 51.06
CA LYS A 349 35.59 33.39 50.32
C LYS A 349 36.70 33.29 49.27
N THR A 350 36.39 33.61 48.01
CA THR A 350 37.38 33.61 46.94
C THR A 350 38.33 34.80 47.09
N ILE A 351 39.63 34.50 47.21
CA ILE A 351 40.69 35.50 47.42
C ILE A 351 41.41 35.86 46.12
N ALA A 352 41.48 34.94 45.16
CA ALA A 352 42.16 35.10 43.89
C ALA A 352 41.44 34.30 42.81
N SER A 353 41.44 34.81 41.58
CA SER A 353 40.74 34.16 40.45
C SER A 353 41.38 34.54 39.11
N SER A 354 41.40 33.61 38.16
CA SER A 354 41.82 33.87 36.79
C SER A 354 40.80 34.67 35.97
N ASN A 355 39.58 34.85 36.48
CA ASN A 355 38.58 35.76 35.90
C ASN A 355 38.46 37.10 36.66
N ARG A 356 39.47 37.48 37.45
CA ARG A 356 39.44 38.69 38.30
C ARG A 356 39.09 39.99 37.57
N ASN A 357 39.46 40.10 36.29
CA ASN A 357 39.24 41.29 35.45
C ASN A 357 37.94 41.21 34.64
N ALA A 358 37.18 40.12 34.74
CA ALA A 358 35.92 39.94 34.02
C ALA A 358 34.74 40.53 34.83
N PRO A 359 33.65 40.97 34.17
CA PRO A 359 32.45 41.46 34.86
C PRO A 359 31.82 40.45 35.83
N ASP A 360 32.01 39.16 35.56
CA ASP A 360 31.54 38.04 36.39
C ASP A 360 32.64 37.51 37.34
N SER A 361 33.57 38.37 37.75
CA SER A 361 34.69 38.04 38.63
C SER A 361 34.25 37.30 39.90
N PHE A 362 34.99 36.25 40.26
CA PHE A 362 34.70 35.47 41.45
C PHE A 362 35.36 36.06 42.70
N VAL A 363 36.28 37.01 42.56
CA VAL A 363 37.01 37.59 43.70
C VAL A 363 36.02 38.23 44.68
N GLY A 364 36.18 37.92 45.98
CA GLY A 364 35.33 38.43 47.05
C GLY A 364 34.01 37.68 47.27
N GLN A 365 33.57 36.85 46.32
CA GLN A 365 32.35 36.05 46.45
C GLN A 365 32.55 34.87 47.42
N SER A 366 31.46 34.43 48.06
CA SER A 366 31.48 33.26 48.94
C SER A 366 30.82 32.05 48.27
N TYR A 367 31.52 30.92 48.30
CA TYR A 367 31.01 29.63 47.83
C TYR A 367 31.05 28.56 48.94
N ALA A 368 31.05 28.99 50.21
CA ALA A 368 31.11 28.10 51.38
C ALA A 368 29.99 27.04 51.42
N PHE A 369 28.82 27.38 50.88
CA PHE A 369 27.67 26.49 50.80
C PHE A 369 27.82 25.38 49.75
N ARG A 370 28.74 25.53 48.79
CA ARG A 370 28.86 24.62 47.64
C ARG A 370 29.44 23.26 48.04
N PRO A 371 28.88 22.15 47.51
CA PRO A 371 29.38 20.81 47.82
C PRO A 371 30.87 20.61 47.52
N TYR A 372 31.38 21.15 46.41
CA TYR A 372 32.81 21.03 46.09
C TYR A 372 33.70 21.67 47.17
N PHE A 373 33.31 22.84 47.71
CA PHE A 373 34.05 23.49 48.80
C PHE A 373 33.97 22.67 50.08
N LYS A 374 32.76 22.25 50.50
CA LYS A 374 32.54 21.45 51.72
C LYS A 374 33.33 20.13 51.69
N GLN A 375 33.36 19.46 50.54
CA GLN A 375 34.15 18.24 50.35
C GLN A 375 35.65 18.53 50.46
N ALA A 376 36.13 19.59 49.78
CA ALA A 376 37.54 19.93 49.77
C ALA A 376 38.08 20.41 51.13
N ILE A 377 37.37 21.31 51.82
CA ILE A 377 37.81 21.83 53.12
C ILE A 377 37.84 20.75 54.20
N ASN A 378 37.06 19.67 54.03
CA ASN A 378 37.07 18.48 54.88
C ASN A 378 38.18 17.47 54.50
N GLY A 379 39.08 17.81 53.58
CA GLY A 379 40.25 17.01 53.22
C GLY A 379 40.12 16.17 51.95
N ASN A 380 38.93 16.08 51.35
CA ASN A 380 38.65 15.23 50.19
C ASN A 380 38.86 15.97 48.85
N THR A 381 38.80 15.25 47.73
CA THR A 381 38.62 15.90 46.42
C THR A 381 37.14 16.25 46.25
N GLY A 382 36.82 17.53 46.07
CA GLY A 382 35.46 17.96 45.80
C GLY A 382 35.13 17.91 44.32
N ARG A 383 34.01 17.26 43.95
CA ARG A 383 33.52 17.13 42.57
C ARG A 383 32.06 17.55 42.49
N TYR A 384 31.71 18.40 41.54
CA TYR A 384 30.33 18.88 41.45
C TYR A 384 29.96 19.41 40.06
N PHE A 385 28.82 18.98 39.54
CA PHE A 385 28.19 19.56 38.34
C PHE A 385 27.13 20.55 38.78
N ALA A 386 27.19 21.79 38.28
CA ALA A 386 26.22 22.81 38.64
C ALA A 386 26.10 23.90 37.59
N VAL A 387 24.98 24.62 37.64
CA VAL A 387 24.86 25.93 36.99
C VAL A 387 25.46 26.98 37.91
N GLY A 388 26.46 27.71 37.41
CA GLY A 388 27.13 28.75 38.19
C GLY A 388 26.18 29.88 38.60
N VAL A 389 26.24 30.33 39.86
CA VAL A 389 25.41 31.46 40.34
C VAL A 389 25.82 32.79 39.71
N THR A 390 27.12 33.00 39.52
CA THR A 390 27.68 34.23 38.95
C THR A 390 27.63 34.21 37.42
N SER A 391 28.09 33.11 36.81
CA SER A 391 28.19 33.01 35.34
C SER A 391 26.91 32.51 34.66
N LYS A 392 25.92 32.02 35.43
CA LYS A 392 24.66 31.40 34.93
C LYS A 392 24.84 30.30 33.88
N ALA A 393 26.00 29.64 33.86
CA ALA A 393 26.38 28.65 32.85
C ALA A 393 26.65 27.28 33.51
N PRO A 394 26.28 26.17 32.85
CA PRO A 394 26.65 24.82 33.28
C PRO A 394 28.16 24.65 33.34
N GLY A 395 28.65 24.00 34.39
CA GLY A 395 30.06 23.66 34.50
C GLY A 395 30.31 22.50 35.46
N TYR A 396 31.47 21.89 35.28
CA TYR A 396 32.02 20.90 36.20
C TYR A 396 33.08 21.57 37.08
N TYR A 397 32.95 21.40 38.39
CA TYR A 397 33.80 22.01 39.41
C TYR A 397 34.60 20.91 40.10
N VAL A 398 35.92 21.07 40.10
CA VAL A 398 36.85 20.18 40.78
C VAL A 398 37.67 20.99 41.77
N SER A 399 37.83 20.48 42.97
CA SER A 399 38.45 21.21 44.07
C SER A 399 39.32 20.34 44.96
N ARG A 400 40.41 20.92 45.47
CA ARG A 400 41.30 20.29 46.47
C ARG A 400 41.65 21.25 47.60
N PRO A 401 41.78 20.76 48.85
CA PRO A 401 42.32 21.57 49.93
C PRO A 401 43.78 21.94 49.67
N VAL A 402 44.10 23.20 49.92
CA VAL A 402 45.48 23.66 50.08
C VAL A 402 45.88 23.38 51.51
N ARG A 403 46.86 22.48 51.70
CA ARG A 403 47.28 22.00 53.04
C ARG A 403 48.50 22.77 53.54
N ALA A 404 48.53 23.08 54.83
CA ALA A 404 49.74 23.61 55.47
C ALA A 404 50.92 22.62 55.39
N PHE A 405 52.14 23.13 55.52
CA PHE A 405 53.36 22.32 55.60
C PHE A 405 53.23 21.29 56.74
N GLN A 406 53.53 20.01 56.46
CA GLN A 406 53.25 18.82 57.30
C GLN A 406 51.79 18.33 57.37
N GLY A 407 50.86 18.85 56.55
CA GLY A 407 49.52 18.27 56.37
C GLY A 407 48.52 18.45 57.52
N LYS A 408 48.89 19.21 58.57
CA LYS A 408 48.11 19.32 59.83
C LYS A 408 46.82 20.17 59.73
N ALA A 409 46.67 21.02 58.72
CA ALA A 409 45.48 21.87 58.57
C ALA A 409 45.20 22.25 57.10
N ASN A 410 43.92 22.38 56.74
CA ASN A 410 43.49 22.89 55.45
C ASN A 410 43.40 24.43 55.51
N MET A 411 44.23 25.11 54.72
CA MET A 411 44.39 26.58 54.74
C MET A 411 43.41 27.29 53.79
N GLY A 412 42.89 26.56 52.80
CA GLY A 412 42.00 27.07 51.76
C GLY A 412 41.65 25.97 50.77
N VAL A 413 41.00 26.32 49.68
CA VAL A 413 40.56 25.38 48.64
C VAL A 413 40.88 25.95 47.27
N ALA A 414 41.65 25.21 46.48
CA ALA A 414 41.88 25.50 45.07
C ALA A 414 40.77 24.85 44.24
N VAL A 415 40.26 25.57 43.24
CA VAL A 415 39.16 25.10 42.38
C VAL A 415 39.43 25.41 40.93
N VAL A 416 39.12 24.45 40.07
CA VAL A 416 39.02 24.63 38.62
C VAL A 416 37.58 24.38 38.20
N LYS A 417 37.06 25.30 37.38
CA LYS A 417 35.76 25.22 36.73
C LYS A 417 35.97 24.98 35.24
N VAL A 418 35.36 23.92 34.72
CA VAL A 418 35.41 23.55 33.31
C VAL A 418 34.07 23.83 32.64
N SER A 419 34.11 24.44 31.46
CA SER A 419 32.94 24.60 30.61
C SER A 419 32.63 23.28 29.92
N LEU A 420 31.36 22.90 29.89
CA LEU A 420 30.92 21.67 29.22
C LEU A 420 30.34 21.94 27.82
N GLN A 421 30.57 23.12 27.27
CA GLN A 421 30.08 23.49 25.94
C GLN A 421 30.66 22.60 24.84
N ASN A 422 31.98 22.34 24.86
CA ASN A 422 32.63 21.48 23.87
C ASN A 422 32.09 20.05 23.95
N VAL A 423 31.93 19.52 25.17
CA VAL A 423 31.30 18.21 25.41
C VAL A 423 29.87 18.17 24.87
N THR A 424 29.10 19.24 25.08
CA THR A 424 27.72 19.34 24.57
C THR A 424 27.70 19.30 23.04
N GLN A 425 28.59 20.02 22.37
CA GLN A 425 28.71 20.02 20.91
C GLN A 425 29.11 18.64 20.37
N GLU A 426 30.06 17.96 21.02
CA GLU A 426 30.45 16.60 20.66
C GLU A 426 29.27 15.62 20.78
N LEU A 427 28.50 15.69 21.89
CA LEU A 427 27.30 14.88 22.09
C LEU A 427 26.23 15.18 21.02
N GLN A 428 26.05 16.44 20.63
CA GLN A 428 25.13 16.84 19.56
C GLN A 428 25.55 16.24 18.21
N ALA A 429 26.82 16.36 17.83
CA ALA A 429 27.35 15.78 16.60
C ALA A 429 27.22 14.24 16.58
N ALA A 430 27.48 13.61 17.73
CA ALA A 430 27.31 12.18 17.93
C ALA A 430 25.86 11.73 17.73
N GLY A 431 24.91 12.41 18.38
CA GLY A 431 23.49 12.09 18.29
C GLY A 431 22.94 12.27 16.87
N GLN A 432 23.41 13.29 16.13
CA GLN A 432 22.99 13.54 14.75
C GLN A 432 23.43 12.44 13.79
N LYS A 433 24.68 11.95 13.87
CA LYS A 433 25.18 10.89 12.98
C LYS A 433 24.41 9.57 13.10
N GLY A 434 23.94 9.25 14.31
CA GLY A 434 23.25 7.99 14.60
C GLY A 434 21.74 8.09 14.74
N ASN A 435 21.12 9.25 14.44
CA ASN A 435 19.71 9.55 14.78
C ASN A 435 19.33 9.15 16.22
N SER A 436 20.29 9.24 17.14
CA SER A 436 20.18 8.73 18.50
C SER A 436 20.20 9.87 19.50
N LEU A 437 19.55 9.67 20.64
CA LEU A 437 19.58 10.65 21.73
C LEU A 437 20.61 10.19 22.75
N ILE A 438 21.50 11.08 23.16
CA ILE A 438 22.52 10.79 24.18
C ILE A 438 22.36 11.87 25.23
N CYS A 439 22.27 11.50 26.50
CA CYS A 439 22.23 12.49 27.55
C CYS A 439 22.95 12.03 28.81
N LEU A 440 23.50 13.01 29.52
CA LEU A 440 24.06 12.84 30.85
C LEU A 440 23.04 13.36 31.86
N ALA A 441 22.60 12.48 32.76
CA ALA A 441 21.63 12.81 33.79
C ALA A 441 22.19 12.56 35.19
N ASP A 442 21.72 13.35 36.16
CA ASP A 442 22.06 13.18 37.57
C ASP A 442 21.32 11.98 38.20
N PRO A 443 21.62 11.60 39.46
CA PRO A 443 20.95 10.50 40.15
C PRO A 443 19.42 10.65 40.28
N SER A 444 18.91 11.88 40.24
CA SER A 444 17.47 12.19 40.28
C SER A 444 16.82 12.18 38.89
N GLY A 445 17.61 11.99 37.83
CA GLY A 445 17.18 11.91 36.45
C GLY A 445 17.15 13.26 35.73
N VAL A 446 17.67 14.34 36.32
CA VAL A 446 17.73 15.65 35.64
C VAL A 446 18.84 15.63 34.60
N VAL A 447 18.48 15.93 33.36
CA VAL A 447 19.38 15.97 32.21
C VAL A 447 20.20 17.25 32.24
N PHE A 448 21.52 17.09 32.28
CA PHE A 448 22.47 18.20 32.34
C PHE A 448 23.15 18.47 31.01
N LEU A 449 23.54 17.42 30.28
CA LEU A 449 24.05 17.49 28.92
C LEU A 449 23.21 16.60 28.02
N ALA A 450 22.95 17.02 26.79
CA ALA A 450 22.22 16.20 25.83
C ALA A 450 22.61 16.50 24.39
N SER A 451 22.48 15.49 23.53
CA SER A 451 22.59 15.62 22.08
C SER A 451 21.41 16.41 21.49
N GLN A 452 20.28 16.49 22.19
CA GLN A 452 19.15 17.34 21.84
C GLN A 452 19.00 18.48 22.86
N PRO A 453 19.09 19.76 22.44
CA PRO A 453 18.97 20.90 23.34
C PRO A 453 17.69 20.91 24.18
N ASP A 454 16.57 20.46 23.60
CA ASP A 454 15.26 20.44 24.26
C ASP A 454 15.16 19.51 25.47
N MET A 455 16.13 18.61 25.67
CA MET A 455 16.19 17.73 26.84
C MET A 455 16.92 18.37 28.01
N ILE A 456 17.75 19.39 27.78
CA ILE A 456 18.58 20.01 28.81
C ILE A 456 17.70 20.68 29.87
N LEU A 457 18.00 20.45 31.14
CA LEU A 457 17.22 20.91 32.30
C LEU A 457 15.75 20.43 32.30
N LYS A 458 15.50 19.25 31.73
CA LYS A 458 14.31 18.44 31.97
C LYS A 458 14.69 17.20 32.76
N SER A 459 13.74 16.53 33.39
CA SER A 459 13.99 15.24 34.03
C SER A 459 13.57 14.10 33.11
N LEU A 460 14.33 13.00 33.11
CA LEU A 460 13.96 11.80 32.36
C LEU A 460 12.66 11.21 32.91
N TRP A 461 12.47 11.21 34.23
CA TRP A 461 11.28 10.73 34.92
C TRP A 461 10.85 11.73 36.01
N PRO A 462 9.67 11.55 36.64
CA PRO A 462 9.23 12.43 37.72
C PRO A 462 10.22 12.43 38.89
N VAL A 463 10.66 13.62 39.30
CA VAL A 463 11.64 13.81 40.38
C VAL A 463 10.99 13.58 41.75
N ALA A 464 11.64 12.76 42.59
CA ALA A 464 11.20 12.50 43.95
C ALA A 464 11.26 13.76 44.83
N GLU A 465 10.27 13.93 45.72
CA GLU A 465 10.13 15.14 46.54
C GLU A 465 11.33 15.39 47.47
N LYS A 466 11.91 14.30 48.00
CA LYS A 466 13.12 14.34 48.85
C LYS A 466 14.35 14.94 48.16
N ASP A 467 14.41 14.91 46.82
CA ASP A 467 15.58 15.35 46.07
C ASP A 467 15.50 16.84 45.70
N ARG A 468 14.30 17.44 45.70
CA ARG A 468 14.04 18.79 45.18
C ARG A 468 14.88 19.90 45.83
N ALA A 469 15.11 19.81 47.14
CA ALA A 469 15.92 20.78 47.87
C ALA A 469 17.37 20.84 47.36
N ASN A 470 17.97 19.67 47.08
CA ASN A 470 19.34 19.59 46.56
C ASN A 470 19.43 20.10 45.11
N LEU A 471 18.38 19.88 44.30
CA LEU A 471 18.34 20.34 42.91
C LEU A 471 18.26 21.87 42.80
N LYS A 472 17.58 22.54 43.74
CA LYS A 472 17.52 24.00 43.79
C LYS A 472 18.91 24.62 43.92
N ASP A 473 19.73 24.09 44.81
CA ASP A 473 21.11 24.55 45.01
C ASP A 473 21.99 24.26 43.78
N GLN A 474 21.73 23.15 43.08
CA GLN A 474 22.52 22.67 41.96
C GLN A 474 22.22 23.37 40.63
N TYR A 475 20.94 23.59 40.34
CA TYR A 475 20.47 24.10 39.05
C TYR A 475 19.77 25.47 39.15
N GLY A 476 19.50 25.97 40.35
CA GLY A 476 18.75 27.20 40.59
C GLY A 476 17.22 27.04 40.47
N LYS A 477 16.74 25.81 40.26
CA LYS A 477 15.32 25.44 40.14
C LYS A 477 15.07 24.08 40.80
N ASP A 478 13.88 23.89 41.34
CA ASP A 478 13.44 22.67 42.05
C ASP A 478 12.35 21.88 41.30
N GLN A 479 11.83 22.43 40.20
CA GLN A 479 10.82 21.80 39.35
C GLN A 479 11.34 21.56 37.94
N PHE A 480 11.14 20.34 37.45
CA PHE A 480 11.57 19.86 36.15
C PHE A 480 10.42 19.12 35.48
N SER A 481 10.14 19.41 34.22
CA SER A 481 9.17 18.65 33.44
C SER A 481 9.76 17.27 33.10
N ALA A 482 9.05 16.21 33.48
CA ALA A 482 9.45 14.85 33.14
C ALA A 482 9.22 14.57 31.64
N ILE A 483 10.21 13.98 30.98
CA ILE A 483 10.14 13.55 29.57
C ILE A 483 9.35 12.24 29.47
N PHE A 484 9.57 11.32 30.41
CA PHE A 484 8.90 10.03 30.49
C PHE A 484 8.13 9.90 31.80
N THR A 485 7.08 9.07 31.80
CA THR A 485 6.16 8.92 32.93
C THR A 485 6.78 8.17 34.11
N GLU A 486 7.69 7.24 33.83
CA GLU A 486 8.29 6.34 34.80
C GLU A 486 9.81 6.30 34.66
N LYS A 487 10.47 5.80 35.70
CA LYS A 487 11.92 5.62 35.70
C LYS A 487 12.30 4.59 34.64
N ILE A 488 13.29 4.94 33.83
CA ILE A 488 13.71 4.14 32.69
C ILE A 488 14.65 3.03 33.16
N GLU A 489 14.32 1.79 32.82
CA GLU A 489 15.22 0.63 32.96
C GLU A 489 15.95 0.35 31.64
N ASP A 490 17.09 -0.33 31.72
CA ASP A 490 17.85 -0.71 30.52
C ASP A 490 17.01 -1.62 29.61
N GLY A 491 16.93 -1.27 28.32
CA GLY A 491 16.10 -1.99 27.35
C GLY A 491 14.63 -1.56 27.32
N THR A 492 14.23 -0.52 28.06
CA THR A 492 12.85 0.00 28.01
C THR A 492 12.57 0.70 26.68
N LYS A 493 11.42 0.43 26.06
CA LYS A 493 10.94 1.20 24.91
C LYS A 493 10.28 2.49 25.39
N VAL A 494 10.74 3.62 24.88
CA VAL A 494 10.23 4.95 25.24
C VAL A 494 9.83 5.72 23.99
N ASN A 495 8.80 6.56 24.07
CA ASN A 495 8.42 7.45 22.96
C ASN A 495 8.93 8.87 23.25
N TYR A 496 9.61 9.47 22.29
CA TYR A 496 10.06 10.86 22.36
C TYR A 496 9.72 11.56 21.04
N GLN A 497 8.97 12.66 21.12
CA GLN A 497 8.52 13.45 19.95
C GLN A 497 7.85 12.59 18.86
N GLY A 498 7.05 11.60 19.25
CA GLY A 498 6.32 10.72 18.31
C GLY A 498 7.16 9.60 17.70
N ARG A 499 8.45 9.47 18.05
CA ARG A 499 9.32 8.37 17.63
C ARG A 499 9.59 7.42 18.79
N ASN A 500 9.62 6.12 18.51
CA ASN A 500 9.95 5.10 19.49
C ASN A 500 11.46 4.90 19.54
N TYR A 501 12.00 4.91 20.76
CA TYR A 501 13.39 4.65 21.06
C TYR A 501 13.51 3.46 22.02
N LEU A 502 14.60 2.72 21.93
CA LEU A 502 15.02 1.84 23.02
C LEU A 502 16.00 2.62 23.88
N ALA A 503 15.64 2.81 25.14
CA ALA A 503 16.51 3.42 26.12
C ALA A 503 17.50 2.39 26.63
N SER A 504 18.74 2.81 26.76
CA SER A 504 19.82 1.99 27.30
C SER A 504 20.70 2.77 28.25
N PHE A 505 21.20 2.05 29.24
CA PHE A 505 22.15 2.57 30.20
C PHE A 505 23.57 2.30 29.74
N ALA A 506 24.32 3.36 29.40
CA ALA A 506 25.68 3.23 28.89
C ALA A 506 26.73 3.09 30.01
N GLY A 507 26.43 3.59 31.20
CA GLY A 507 27.32 3.54 32.34
C GLY A 507 27.20 4.77 33.24
N THR A 508 27.84 4.70 34.40
CA THR A 508 27.98 5.83 35.31
C THR A 508 29.33 6.51 35.16
N ILE A 509 29.34 7.83 35.23
CA ILE A 509 30.53 8.63 35.52
C ILE A 509 30.61 8.92 37.03
N HIS A 510 31.61 9.68 37.47
CA HIS A 510 31.78 10.04 38.88
C HIS A 510 30.53 10.65 39.54
N ALA A 511 30.38 10.38 40.85
CA ALA A 511 29.30 10.90 41.70
C ALA A 511 27.87 10.41 41.36
N GLY A 512 27.74 9.24 40.71
CA GLY A 512 26.44 8.59 40.44
C GLY A 512 25.71 9.14 39.21
N TRP A 513 26.38 9.99 38.45
CA TRP A 513 25.87 10.53 37.19
C TRP A 513 25.85 9.46 36.11
N SER A 514 24.80 9.47 35.30
CA SER A 514 24.46 8.36 34.40
C SER A 514 24.39 8.85 32.96
N VAL A 515 25.05 8.13 32.05
CA VAL A 515 24.89 8.36 30.61
C VAL A 515 23.80 7.45 30.07
N PHE A 516 22.76 8.06 29.54
CA PHE A 516 21.67 7.38 28.85
C PHE A 516 21.83 7.54 27.35
N PHE A 517 21.48 6.47 26.66
CA PHE A 517 21.48 6.42 25.21
C PHE A 517 20.15 5.89 24.71
N PHE A 518 19.56 6.57 23.73
CA PHE A 518 18.27 6.23 23.15
C PHE A 518 18.45 6.00 21.65
N ARG A 519 18.28 4.75 21.21
CA ARG A 519 18.34 4.40 19.78
C ARG A 519 16.95 4.37 19.18
N PRO A 520 16.75 4.90 17.96
CA PRO A 520 15.49 4.75 17.29
C PRO A 520 15.18 3.25 17.10
N VAL A 521 13.97 2.85 17.46
CA VAL A 521 13.47 1.52 17.10
C VAL A 521 12.99 1.63 15.67
N GLU A 522 13.92 1.43 14.73
CA GLU A 522 13.52 1.19 13.34
C GLU A 522 12.63 -0.05 13.31
N MET A 523 11.42 0.11 12.78
CA MET A 523 10.46 -0.98 12.72
C MET A 523 10.85 -1.87 11.55
N VAL A 524 11.39 -3.07 11.85
CA VAL A 524 11.58 -4.18 10.91
C VAL A 524 10.34 -4.39 10.03
N GLY A 525 9.15 -4.07 10.57
CA GLY A 525 7.88 -4.00 9.86
C GLY A 525 7.90 -3.17 8.56
N MET A 526 8.58 -2.02 8.50
CA MET A 526 8.64 -1.22 7.27
C MET A 526 9.36 -1.94 6.13
N TYR A 527 10.47 -2.61 6.41
CA TYR A 527 11.20 -3.38 5.39
C TYR A 527 10.37 -4.57 4.92
N ARG A 528 9.67 -5.24 5.82
CA ARG A 528 8.76 -6.33 5.47
C ARG A 528 7.56 -5.83 4.64
N LEU A 529 7.01 -4.66 4.98
CA LEU A 529 5.97 -3.99 4.20
C LEU A 529 6.42 -3.68 2.77
N THR A 530 7.70 -3.33 2.54
CA THR A 530 8.19 -3.12 1.16
C THR A 530 8.20 -4.41 0.34
N GLY A 531 8.63 -5.54 0.93
CA GLY A 531 8.55 -6.85 0.28
C GLY A 531 7.11 -7.24 -0.06
N ILE A 532 6.20 -7.01 0.87
CA ILE A 532 4.75 -7.21 0.69
C ILE A 532 4.18 -6.31 -0.42
N ALA A 533 4.54 -5.03 -0.44
CA ALA A 533 4.05 -4.08 -1.43
C ALA A 533 4.49 -4.48 -2.86
N VAL A 534 5.74 -4.92 -3.02
CA VAL A 534 6.24 -5.46 -4.29
C VAL A 534 5.44 -6.69 -4.71
N ALA A 535 5.21 -7.64 -3.81
CA ALA A 535 4.40 -8.83 -4.09
C ALA A 535 2.95 -8.45 -4.47
N CYS A 536 2.36 -7.45 -3.80
CA CYS A 536 1.03 -6.94 -4.07
C CYS A 536 0.90 -6.38 -5.48
N VAL A 537 1.82 -5.48 -5.87
CA VAL A 537 1.83 -4.85 -7.18
C VAL A 537 1.98 -5.90 -8.28
N LEU A 538 2.91 -6.85 -8.11
CA LEU A 538 3.12 -7.93 -9.07
C LEU A 538 1.88 -8.83 -9.20
N ALA A 539 1.22 -9.17 -8.09
CA ALA A 539 0.03 -9.99 -8.11
C ALA A 539 -1.16 -9.27 -8.80
N ILE A 540 -1.36 -7.97 -8.52
CA ILE A 540 -2.39 -7.17 -9.19
C ILE A 540 -2.09 -7.06 -10.68
N LEU A 541 -0.84 -6.78 -11.05
CA LEU A 541 -0.42 -6.67 -12.45
C LEU A 541 -0.62 -8.00 -13.20
N ALA A 542 -0.29 -9.13 -12.57
CA ALA A 542 -0.56 -10.46 -13.12
C ALA A 542 -2.08 -10.71 -13.31
N LEU A 543 -2.91 -10.34 -12.33
CA LEU A 543 -4.37 -10.44 -12.44
C LEU A 543 -4.93 -9.58 -13.57
N VAL A 544 -4.44 -8.34 -13.72
CA VAL A 544 -4.88 -7.42 -14.78
C VAL A 544 -4.46 -7.93 -16.15
N ILE A 545 -3.22 -8.36 -16.34
CA ILE A 545 -2.70 -8.85 -17.63
C ILE A 545 -3.39 -10.15 -18.04
N LEU A 546 -3.53 -11.09 -17.11
CA LEU A 546 -4.17 -12.38 -17.41
C LEU A 546 -5.68 -12.20 -17.59
N GLY A 547 -6.30 -11.30 -16.82
CA GLY A 547 -7.70 -10.93 -16.96
C GLY A 547 -8.00 -10.21 -18.27
N SER A 548 -7.16 -9.26 -18.71
CA SER A 548 -7.33 -8.56 -19.98
C SER A 548 -7.14 -9.52 -21.16
N ASN A 549 -6.10 -10.35 -21.13
CA ASN A 549 -5.87 -11.37 -22.16
C ASN A 549 -7.03 -12.35 -22.26
N PHE A 550 -7.65 -12.68 -21.14
CA PHE A 550 -8.84 -13.51 -21.09
C PHE A 550 -10.05 -12.79 -21.70
N TYR A 551 -10.32 -11.56 -21.28
CA TYR A 551 -11.42 -10.72 -21.78
C TYR A 551 -11.34 -10.49 -23.29
N PHE A 552 -10.17 -10.11 -23.81
CA PHE A 552 -9.96 -9.86 -25.24
C PHE A 552 -10.21 -11.12 -26.08
N LYS A 553 -9.73 -12.29 -25.63
CA LYS A 553 -9.95 -13.56 -26.34
C LYS A 553 -11.41 -13.98 -26.36
N GLU A 554 -12.11 -13.85 -25.24
CA GLU A 554 -13.53 -14.22 -25.17
C GLU A 554 -14.39 -13.27 -26.02
N HIS A 555 -14.08 -11.97 -26.02
CA HIS A 555 -14.73 -11.01 -26.89
C HIS A 555 -14.47 -11.25 -28.37
N ALA A 556 -13.23 -11.60 -28.75
CA ALA A 556 -12.91 -11.95 -30.13
C ALA A 556 -13.69 -13.19 -30.61
N LEU A 557 -13.75 -14.24 -29.79
CA LEU A 557 -14.52 -15.46 -30.09
C LEU A 557 -16.03 -15.18 -30.17
N ALA A 558 -16.57 -14.38 -29.25
CA ALA A 558 -17.98 -14.02 -29.25
C ALA A 558 -18.35 -13.15 -30.47
N SER A 559 -17.47 -12.22 -30.87
CA SER A 559 -17.67 -11.39 -32.07
C SER A 559 -17.66 -12.24 -33.34
N ALA A 560 -16.70 -13.15 -33.48
CA ALA A 560 -16.61 -14.07 -34.62
C ALA A 560 -17.85 -14.97 -34.72
N GLY A 561 -18.31 -15.55 -33.59
CA GLY A 561 -19.51 -16.38 -33.57
C GLY A 561 -20.79 -15.63 -33.92
N ARG A 562 -20.95 -14.38 -33.47
CA ARG A 562 -22.10 -13.52 -33.83
C ARG A 562 -22.09 -13.15 -35.30
N PHE A 563 -20.94 -12.76 -35.84
CA PHE A 563 -20.79 -12.48 -37.26
C PHE A 563 -21.17 -13.71 -38.09
N ARG A 564 -20.65 -14.89 -37.74
CA ARG A 564 -20.94 -16.12 -38.46
C ARG A 564 -22.43 -16.49 -38.42
N ALA A 565 -23.09 -16.34 -37.27
CA ALA A 565 -24.52 -16.59 -37.15
C ALA A 565 -25.37 -15.62 -37.99
N MET A 566 -25.00 -14.33 -38.05
CA MET A 566 -25.66 -13.35 -38.91
C MET A 566 -25.42 -13.65 -40.40
N PHE A 567 -24.18 -13.99 -40.76
CA PHE A 567 -23.80 -14.38 -42.11
C PHE A 567 -24.59 -15.60 -42.61
N ASP A 568 -24.69 -16.66 -41.80
CA ASP A 568 -25.36 -17.92 -42.17
C ASP A 568 -26.90 -17.80 -42.25
N VAL A 569 -27.53 -16.84 -41.53
CA VAL A 569 -28.98 -16.62 -41.52
C VAL A 569 -29.42 -15.53 -42.52
N ALA A 570 -28.48 -14.78 -43.10
CA ALA A 570 -28.80 -13.74 -44.07
C ALA A 570 -29.60 -14.30 -45.25
N PRO A 571 -30.75 -13.69 -45.63
CA PRO A 571 -31.62 -14.21 -46.69
C PRO A 571 -30.99 -14.08 -48.09
N GLU A 572 -30.02 -13.19 -48.24
CA GLU A 572 -29.28 -12.99 -49.48
C GLU A 572 -28.15 -14.02 -49.62
N ALA A 573 -27.82 -14.45 -50.84
CA ALA A 573 -26.73 -15.37 -51.08
C ALA A 573 -25.39 -14.63 -50.98
N ILE A 574 -24.58 -14.94 -49.98
CA ILE A 574 -23.34 -14.23 -49.68
C ILE A 574 -22.15 -15.19 -49.74
N GLY A 575 -21.07 -14.77 -50.39
CA GLY A 575 -19.79 -15.49 -50.43
C GLY A 575 -18.59 -14.57 -50.29
N VAL A 576 -17.45 -15.12 -49.87
CA VAL A 576 -16.16 -14.43 -49.84
C VAL A 576 -15.20 -15.18 -50.75
N ILE A 577 -14.51 -14.48 -51.64
CA ILE A 577 -13.68 -15.07 -52.69
C ILE A 577 -12.27 -14.50 -52.65
N ASP A 578 -11.29 -15.38 -52.84
CA ASP A 578 -9.90 -15.00 -53.12
C ASP A 578 -9.76 -14.61 -54.61
N PRO A 579 -9.48 -13.34 -54.94
CA PRO A 579 -9.34 -12.88 -56.32
C PRO A 579 -8.12 -13.49 -57.04
N GLU A 580 -7.09 -13.97 -56.33
CA GLU A 580 -5.89 -14.59 -56.92
C GLU A 580 -6.11 -16.07 -57.24
N THR A 581 -6.75 -16.82 -56.34
CA THR A 581 -6.90 -18.27 -56.50
C THR A 581 -8.26 -18.68 -57.06
N LEU A 582 -9.21 -17.74 -57.12
CA LEU A 582 -10.63 -17.93 -57.44
C LEU A 582 -11.32 -18.94 -56.51
N GLN A 583 -10.80 -19.13 -55.30
CA GLN A 583 -11.37 -20.04 -54.33
C GLN A 583 -12.45 -19.32 -53.51
N ILE A 584 -13.56 -20.02 -53.25
CA ILE A 584 -14.57 -19.56 -52.31
C ILE A 584 -14.03 -19.81 -50.90
N ILE A 585 -13.74 -18.74 -50.16
CA ILE A 585 -13.21 -18.75 -48.80
C ILE A 585 -14.35 -18.98 -47.80
N GLU A 586 -15.49 -18.31 -48.01
CA GLU A 586 -16.70 -18.48 -47.20
C GLU A 586 -17.96 -18.46 -48.06
N ALA A 587 -18.98 -19.22 -47.67
CA ALA A 587 -20.30 -19.23 -48.30
C ALA A 587 -21.39 -19.39 -47.24
N ASN A 588 -22.42 -18.55 -47.28
CA ASN A 588 -23.54 -18.64 -46.37
C ASN A 588 -24.57 -19.69 -46.84
N ARG A 589 -25.58 -19.95 -46.01
CA ARG A 589 -26.58 -20.98 -46.30
C ARG A 589 -27.40 -20.67 -47.54
N SER A 590 -27.72 -19.39 -47.75
CA SER A 590 -28.50 -18.92 -48.89
C SER A 590 -27.76 -19.10 -50.22
N LEU A 591 -26.42 -18.88 -50.26
CA LEU A 591 -25.60 -19.17 -51.44
C LEU A 591 -25.52 -20.66 -51.75
N ALA A 592 -25.37 -21.49 -50.72
CA ALA A 592 -25.41 -22.94 -50.84
C ALA A 592 -26.76 -23.43 -51.41
N SER A 593 -27.87 -22.92 -50.88
CA SER A 593 -29.23 -23.22 -51.37
C SER A 593 -29.48 -22.72 -52.79
N CYS A 594 -29.00 -21.51 -53.13
CA CYS A 594 -29.13 -20.93 -54.47
C CYS A 594 -28.47 -21.80 -55.55
N LEU A 595 -27.28 -22.34 -55.27
CA LEU A 595 -26.50 -23.16 -56.21
C LEU A 595 -26.76 -24.67 -56.09
N GLY A 596 -27.49 -25.11 -55.07
CA GLY A 596 -27.79 -26.53 -54.82
C GLY A 596 -26.62 -27.35 -54.28
N PHE A 597 -25.56 -26.71 -53.78
CA PHE A 597 -24.40 -27.36 -53.17
C PHE A 597 -24.47 -27.28 -51.64
N SER A 598 -23.73 -28.14 -50.93
CA SER A 598 -23.47 -27.91 -49.51
C SER A 598 -22.40 -26.84 -49.32
N GLN A 599 -22.41 -26.14 -48.17
CA GLN A 599 -21.38 -25.14 -47.86
C GLN A 599 -19.97 -25.75 -47.95
N GLN A 600 -19.76 -26.97 -47.46
CA GLN A 600 -18.45 -27.64 -47.50
C GLN A 600 -17.99 -27.94 -48.94
N GLU A 601 -18.91 -28.36 -49.82
CA GLU A 601 -18.60 -28.58 -51.24
C GLU A 601 -18.20 -27.27 -51.92
N LEU A 602 -18.92 -26.16 -51.68
CA LEU A 602 -18.59 -24.85 -52.26
C LEU A 602 -17.17 -24.37 -51.90
N LEU A 603 -16.71 -24.61 -50.67
CA LEU A 603 -15.37 -24.20 -50.22
C LEU A 603 -14.23 -24.98 -50.90
N THR A 604 -14.54 -26.16 -51.44
CA THR A 604 -13.57 -26.98 -52.19
C THR A 604 -13.55 -26.69 -53.69
N LEU A 605 -14.51 -25.89 -54.17
CA LEU A 605 -14.65 -25.54 -55.58
C LEU A 605 -14.00 -24.18 -55.86
N LYS A 606 -13.50 -24.04 -57.10
CA LYS A 606 -13.06 -22.75 -57.64
C LYS A 606 -14.18 -22.14 -58.46
N LEU A 607 -14.29 -20.82 -58.42
CA LEU A 607 -15.35 -20.08 -59.10
C LEU A 607 -15.38 -20.36 -60.60
N GLY A 608 -14.21 -20.53 -61.24
CA GLY A 608 -14.10 -20.89 -62.66
C GLY A 608 -14.63 -22.29 -63.04
N LYS A 609 -14.96 -23.16 -62.07
CA LYS A 609 -15.69 -24.43 -62.34
C LYS A 609 -17.19 -24.30 -62.11
N LEU A 610 -17.62 -23.28 -61.38
CA LEU A 610 -19.02 -23.01 -61.06
C LEU A 610 -19.66 -22.06 -62.08
N LEU A 611 -18.88 -21.17 -62.68
CA LEU A 611 -19.35 -20.22 -63.67
C LEU A 611 -19.10 -20.71 -65.10
N ASN A 612 -20.08 -20.54 -65.99
CA ASN A 612 -19.97 -20.73 -67.44
C ASN A 612 -19.30 -19.49 -68.09
N GLN A 613 -18.19 -19.01 -67.53
CA GLN A 613 -17.42 -17.86 -68.01
C GLN A 613 -15.93 -18.19 -67.98
N ASP A 614 -15.13 -17.49 -68.79
CA ASP A 614 -13.68 -17.67 -68.81
C ASP A 614 -13.09 -17.32 -67.42
N PRO A 615 -12.33 -18.23 -66.77
CA PRO A 615 -11.62 -17.93 -65.53
C PRO A 615 -10.71 -16.69 -65.57
N GLN A 616 -10.20 -16.31 -66.74
CA GLN A 616 -9.42 -15.07 -66.88
C GLN A 616 -10.28 -13.81 -66.76
N GLU A 617 -11.50 -13.84 -67.31
CA GLU A 617 -12.46 -12.74 -67.22
C GLU A 617 -12.97 -12.56 -65.78
N ILE A 618 -13.30 -13.67 -65.11
CA ILE A 618 -13.70 -13.66 -63.69
C ILE A 618 -12.60 -13.05 -62.81
N ARG A 619 -11.34 -13.44 -63.07
CA ARG A 619 -10.19 -12.90 -62.34
C ARG A 619 -10.03 -11.40 -62.58
N TYR A 620 -10.16 -10.95 -63.83
CA TYR A 620 -10.09 -9.53 -64.16
C TYR A 620 -11.17 -8.72 -63.43
N GLN A 621 -12.42 -9.20 -63.43
CA GLN A 621 -13.53 -8.56 -62.73
C GLN A 621 -13.29 -8.45 -61.21
N LEU A 622 -12.81 -9.53 -60.58
CA LEU A 622 -12.52 -9.54 -59.14
C LEU A 622 -11.30 -8.68 -58.78
N GLN A 623 -10.27 -8.63 -59.62
CA GLN A 623 -9.10 -7.76 -59.42
C GLN A 623 -9.43 -6.29 -59.61
N LYS A 624 -10.32 -5.97 -60.56
CA LYS A 624 -10.81 -4.60 -60.76
C LYS A 624 -11.48 -4.05 -59.50
N ILE A 625 -12.28 -4.88 -58.81
CA ILE A 625 -12.92 -4.52 -57.54
C ILE A 625 -11.89 -4.21 -56.44
N THR A 626 -10.77 -4.95 -56.40
CA THR A 626 -9.74 -4.72 -55.38
C THR A 626 -8.80 -3.55 -55.69
N GLN A 627 -8.66 -3.16 -56.96
CA GLN A 627 -7.71 -2.15 -57.44
C GLN A 627 -8.31 -0.76 -57.75
N GLU A 628 -9.60 -0.67 -58.08
CA GLU A 628 -10.25 0.57 -58.53
C GLU A 628 -11.31 1.11 -57.54
N ASP A 629 -12.60 0.83 -57.77
CA ASP A 629 -13.76 1.49 -57.13
C ASP A 629 -14.22 0.84 -55.81
N GLY A 630 -13.57 -0.24 -55.38
CA GLY A 630 -13.93 -0.96 -54.14
C GLY A 630 -15.26 -1.72 -54.20
N SER A 631 -16.07 -1.56 -55.25
CA SER A 631 -17.26 -2.38 -55.53
C SER A 631 -17.61 -2.40 -57.02
N ALA A 632 -18.23 -3.47 -57.51
CA ALA A 632 -18.74 -3.55 -58.87
C ALA A 632 -19.93 -4.50 -58.97
N LYS A 633 -20.87 -4.17 -59.87
CA LYS A 633 -21.97 -5.05 -60.26
C LYS A 633 -21.54 -5.88 -61.48
N MET A 634 -21.79 -7.18 -61.42
CA MET A 634 -21.43 -8.18 -62.41
C MET A 634 -22.63 -9.09 -62.68
N GLU A 635 -22.64 -9.75 -63.82
CA GLU A 635 -23.63 -10.77 -64.16
C GLU A 635 -22.90 -12.09 -64.43
N TRP A 636 -23.25 -13.12 -63.68
CA TRP A 636 -22.60 -14.43 -63.73
C TRP A 636 -23.59 -15.51 -64.10
N GLN A 637 -23.21 -16.39 -65.02
CA GLN A 637 -23.97 -17.60 -65.31
C GLN A 637 -23.38 -18.77 -64.52
N ALA A 638 -24.06 -19.19 -63.46
CA ALA A 638 -23.60 -20.28 -62.59
C ALA A 638 -24.28 -21.60 -62.96
N ARG A 639 -23.54 -22.71 -62.87
CA ARG A 639 -24.08 -24.06 -63.01
C ARG A 639 -24.45 -24.61 -61.63
N LYS A 640 -25.73 -24.93 -61.42
CA LYS A 640 -26.22 -25.60 -60.22
C LYS A 640 -25.72 -27.05 -60.17
N LYS A 641 -25.79 -27.68 -58.99
CA LYS A 641 -25.36 -29.07 -58.79
C LYS A 641 -26.11 -30.08 -59.67
N ASP A 642 -27.37 -29.79 -60.02
CA ASP A 642 -28.20 -30.62 -60.91
C ASP A 642 -27.88 -30.43 -62.41
N GLY A 643 -26.92 -29.56 -62.75
CA GLY A 643 -26.50 -29.26 -64.11
C GLY A 643 -27.25 -28.13 -64.79
N SER A 644 -28.32 -27.58 -64.17
CA SER A 644 -29.03 -26.40 -64.69
C SER A 644 -28.18 -25.13 -64.59
N VAL A 645 -28.44 -24.15 -65.45
CA VAL A 645 -27.74 -22.85 -65.46
C VAL A 645 -28.66 -21.79 -64.86
N VAL A 646 -28.11 -20.93 -64.01
CA VAL A 646 -28.79 -19.80 -63.40
C VAL A 646 -28.03 -18.51 -63.66
N ASP A 647 -28.76 -17.48 -64.07
CA ASP A 647 -28.22 -16.14 -64.21
C ASP A 647 -28.28 -15.44 -62.85
N LEU A 648 -27.11 -14.99 -62.39
CA LEU A 648 -26.92 -14.33 -61.11
C LEU A 648 -26.50 -12.88 -61.34
N GLU A 649 -27.26 -11.96 -60.76
CA GLU A 649 -26.83 -10.60 -60.51
C GLU A 649 -25.92 -10.59 -59.28
N VAL A 650 -24.68 -10.13 -59.44
CA VAL A 650 -23.65 -10.18 -58.40
C VAL A 650 -23.14 -8.79 -58.08
N MET A 651 -23.30 -8.38 -56.83
CA MET A 651 -22.65 -7.19 -56.30
C MET A 651 -21.41 -7.61 -55.53
N GLY A 652 -20.23 -7.27 -56.04
CA GLY A 652 -18.96 -7.51 -55.37
C GLY A 652 -18.48 -6.25 -54.66
N SER A 653 -17.96 -6.40 -53.44
CA SER A 653 -17.32 -5.33 -52.67
C SER A 653 -15.98 -5.81 -52.13
N LYS A 654 -14.99 -4.93 -52.10
CA LYS A 654 -13.68 -5.17 -51.51
C LYS A 654 -13.85 -5.41 -50.00
N LEU A 655 -13.25 -6.49 -49.52
CA LEU A 655 -13.15 -6.82 -48.10
C LEU A 655 -11.67 -6.74 -47.70
N GLU A 656 -11.33 -5.73 -46.90
CA GLU A 656 -9.97 -5.55 -46.40
C GLU A 656 -9.66 -6.59 -45.33
N HIS A 657 -8.71 -7.48 -45.61
CA HIS A 657 -8.21 -8.47 -44.66
C HIS A 657 -6.68 -8.32 -44.51
N PRO A 658 -6.12 -8.31 -43.29
CA PRO A 658 -4.67 -8.26 -43.10
C PRO A 658 -4.00 -9.45 -43.81
N GLY A 659 -3.26 -9.16 -44.88
CA GLY A 659 -2.44 -10.12 -45.62
C GLY A 659 -2.82 -10.34 -47.09
N LYS A 660 -4.10 -10.26 -47.48
CA LYS A 660 -4.59 -10.36 -48.88
C LYS A 660 -5.98 -9.71 -49.03
N ASP A 661 -6.18 -8.95 -50.10
CA ASP A 661 -7.50 -8.40 -50.43
C ASP A 661 -8.46 -9.53 -50.86
N GLN A 662 -9.66 -9.53 -50.29
CA GLN A 662 -10.72 -10.49 -50.61
C GLN A 662 -11.91 -9.76 -51.21
N VAL A 663 -12.79 -10.49 -51.91
CA VAL A 663 -14.02 -9.92 -52.48
C VAL A 663 -15.23 -10.56 -51.81
N LEU A 664 -16.05 -9.74 -51.15
CA LEU A 664 -17.37 -10.13 -50.65
C LEU A 664 -18.38 -10.00 -51.79
N ILE A 665 -19.11 -11.07 -52.08
CA ILE A 665 -20.13 -11.10 -53.13
C ILE A 665 -21.52 -11.28 -52.53
N PHE A 666 -22.48 -10.54 -53.07
CA PHE A 666 -23.91 -10.72 -52.86
C PHE A 666 -24.52 -11.15 -54.18
N CYS A 667 -25.14 -12.34 -54.21
CA CYS A 667 -25.73 -12.92 -55.41
C CYS A 667 -27.25 -12.91 -55.31
N ARG A 668 -27.91 -12.59 -56.41
CA ARG A 668 -29.37 -12.69 -56.57
C ARG A 668 -29.68 -13.33 -57.91
N GLU A 669 -30.65 -14.25 -57.94
CA GLU A 669 -31.15 -14.84 -59.20
C GLU A 669 -31.88 -13.76 -60.01
N ALA A 670 -31.49 -13.59 -61.28
CA ALA A 670 -32.09 -12.58 -62.16
C ALA A 670 -33.52 -12.99 -62.55
N GLU A 671 -34.48 -12.07 -62.44
CA GLU A 671 -35.87 -12.33 -62.84
C GLU A 671 -35.95 -12.44 -64.37
N ALA A 672 -36.51 -13.55 -64.89
CA ALA A 672 -36.62 -13.79 -66.32
C ALA A 672 -37.48 -12.70 -67.00
N LEU A 673 -36.86 -11.81 -67.77
CA LEU A 673 -37.56 -10.87 -68.64
C LEU A 673 -38.34 -11.65 -69.72
N ARG A 674 -39.66 -11.79 -69.54
CA ARG A 674 -40.56 -12.14 -70.64
C ARG A 674 -40.74 -10.91 -71.54
N LEU A 675 -40.03 -10.85 -72.66
CA LEU A 675 -40.35 -9.93 -73.75
C LEU A 675 -41.24 -10.63 -74.80
N PRO A 676 -42.38 -10.03 -75.23
CA PRO A 676 -43.04 -10.41 -76.48
C PRO A 676 -42.54 -9.51 -77.65
N PRO A 677 -42.49 -10.02 -78.90
CA PRO A 677 -41.97 -9.27 -80.03
C PRO A 677 -43.05 -8.43 -80.75
N THR A 678 -42.61 -7.25 -81.22
CA THR A 678 -43.08 -6.46 -82.39
C THR A 678 -44.52 -5.92 -82.46
N ALA A 679 -44.64 -4.58 -82.50
CA ALA A 679 -45.35 -3.85 -83.56
C ALA A 679 -44.92 -2.37 -83.60
N ILE A 680 -44.66 -1.89 -84.82
CA ILE A 680 -44.27 -0.52 -85.22
C ILE A 680 -45.52 0.37 -85.19
N PHE A 681 -45.42 1.64 -84.73
CA PHE A 681 -45.99 2.84 -85.41
C PHE A 681 -45.56 4.17 -84.74
N GLN A 682 -44.82 4.95 -85.54
CA GLN A 682 -44.76 6.41 -85.76
C GLN A 682 -44.80 7.48 -84.65
N GLU A 683 -43.96 8.49 -84.95
CA GLU A 683 -43.80 9.82 -84.38
C GLU A 683 -45.10 10.56 -83.99
N SER A 684 -45.11 11.16 -82.81
CA SER A 684 -45.63 12.52 -82.57
C SER A 684 -45.14 13.00 -81.19
N GLY A 685 -44.56 14.20 -81.17
CA GLY A 685 -43.76 14.69 -80.06
C GLY A 685 -44.53 15.16 -78.83
N GLN A 686 -43.87 15.08 -77.68
CA GLN A 686 -43.78 16.09 -76.61
C GLN A 686 -43.10 15.43 -75.40
N PHE A 687 -41.99 16.00 -74.93
CA PHE A 687 -41.40 15.63 -73.64
C PHE A 687 -42.30 16.09 -72.48
N PRO A 688 -42.42 15.28 -71.42
CA PRO A 688 -42.40 15.84 -70.07
C PRO A 688 -41.35 15.18 -69.18
N GLN A 689 -40.84 15.99 -68.25
CA GLN A 689 -39.87 15.64 -67.21
C GLN A 689 -40.31 14.45 -66.36
N VAL A 690 -39.36 13.57 -66.02
CA VAL A 690 -39.57 12.47 -65.05
C VAL A 690 -39.31 12.99 -63.63
N GLN A 691 -40.35 12.91 -62.80
CA GLN A 691 -40.38 13.10 -61.36
C GLN A 691 -39.83 11.85 -60.64
N GLU A 692 -39.04 12.04 -59.59
CA GLU A 692 -38.60 10.98 -58.67
C GLU A 692 -39.80 10.31 -57.95
N PRO A 693 -39.85 8.96 -57.84
CA PRO A 693 -40.82 8.28 -56.98
C PRO A 693 -40.37 8.21 -55.52
N ARG A 694 -41.29 8.63 -54.64
CA ARG A 694 -41.23 8.65 -53.17
C ARG A 694 -41.12 7.25 -52.55
N ALA A 695 -40.44 7.19 -51.40
CA ALA A 695 -40.46 6.07 -50.46
C ALA A 695 -41.85 5.88 -49.81
N PRO A 696 -42.31 4.63 -49.59
CA PRO A 696 -43.54 4.37 -48.84
C PRO A 696 -43.31 4.42 -47.32
N SER A 697 -44.13 5.25 -46.68
CA SER A 697 -44.32 5.42 -45.23
C SER A 697 -45.24 4.34 -44.65
N PHE A 698 -44.86 3.72 -43.53
CA PHE A 698 -45.80 3.06 -42.62
C PHE A 698 -45.43 3.38 -41.16
N LEU A 699 -46.46 3.69 -40.36
CA LEU A 699 -46.50 4.02 -38.93
C LEU A 699 -46.33 5.51 -38.54
N ALA A 700 -47.40 6.28 -38.76
CA ALA A 700 -47.80 7.38 -37.89
C ALA A 700 -49.33 7.39 -37.74
N GLY A 701 -49.84 7.49 -36.50
CA GLY A 701 -51.25 7.82 -36.25
C GLY A 701 -51.89 7.23 -34.99
N SER A 702 -51.69 7.87 -33.84
CA SER A 702 -52.81 8.33 -32.99
C SER A 702 -52.32 9.35 -31.97
N ASN A 703 -52.86 10.57 -32.13
CA ASN A 703 -52.64 11.78 -31.34
C ASN A 703 -53.28 11.68 -29.94
N PHE A 704 -52.87 12.53 -29.00
CA PHE A 704 -53.72 13.64 -28.51
C PHE A 704 -52.92 14.57 -27.58
N ASN A 705 -52.81 15.83 -28.00
CA ASN A 705 -52.51 17.00 -27.17
C ASN A 705 -53.84 17.48 -26.57
N GLU A 706 -53.90 17.65 -25.26
CA GLU A 706 -54.71 18.69 -24.58
C GLU A 706 -54.28 18.74 -23.10
N ALA A 707 -53.78 19.89 -22.65
CA ALA A 707 -53.47 20.17 -21.25
C ALA A 707 -54.65 20.89 -20.59
N PRO A 708 -54.80 20.74 -19.25
CA PRO A 708 -54.76 21.96 -18.46
C PRO A 708 -53.91 21.87 -17.19
N ASP A 709 -53.50 23.07 -16.81
CA ASP A 709 -52.62 23.58 -15.78
C ASP A 709 -53.15 23.38 -14.34
N THR A 710 -52.31 22.89 -13.41
CA THR A 710 -52.28 23.32 -11.99
C THR A 710 -50.95 22.96 -11.33
N SER A 711 -50.04 23.94 -11.31
CA SER A 711 -49.30 24.41 -10.12
C SER A 711 -48.68 23.42 -9.09
N ARG A 712 -47.34 23.45 -9.08
CA ARG A 712 -46.43 23.67 -7.92
C ARG A 712 -46.30 22.64 -6.78
N ALA A 713 -45.00 22.45 -6.44
CA ALA A 713 -44.37 21.80 -5.28
C ALA A 713 -44.29 20.27 -5.40
N ILE A 714 -43.13 19.64 -5.57
CA ILE A 714 -41.89 19.73 -4.77
C ILE A 714 -40.64 19.40 -5.64
N LEU A 715 -39.58 20.20 -5.47
CA LEU A 715 -38.22 20.23 -6.08
C LEU A 715 -37.35 18.95 -5.88
N PRO A 716 -36.09 18.84 -6.39
CA PRO A 716 -35.53 19.19 -7.72
C PRO A 716 -34.46 18.18 -8.28
N GLY A 717 -34.15 18.29 -9.58
CA GLY A 717 -32.78 18.27 -10.12
C GLY A 717 -32.16 16.93 -10.57
N LEU A 718 -32.18 16.68 -11.88
CA LEU A 718 -31.11 16.03 -12.67
C LEU A 718 -31.44 16.16 -14.18
N GLU A 719 -30.93 17.21 -14.82
CA GLU A 719 -30.81 17.29 -16.28
C GLU A 719 -29.56 16.50 -16.73
N GLU A 720 -29.74 15.46 -17.52
CA GLU A 720 -28.68 14.84 -18.31
C GLU A 720 -28.39 15.70 -19.55
N LYS A 721 -27.20 16.28 -19.63
CA LYS A 721 -26.62 16.83 -20.86
C LYS A 721 -25.88 15.73 -21.64
N SER A 722 -26.18 15.64 -22.93
CA SER A 722 -25.53 14.80 -23.94
C SER A 722 -24.00 15.00 -24.05
N PRO A 723 -23.19 13.94 -24.26
CA PRO A 723 -21.74 14.03 -24.36
C PRO A 723 -21.24 14.11 -25.82
N THR A 724 -21.04 15.31 -26.35
CA THR A 724 -20.33 15.50 -27.64
C THR A 724 -19.13 16.45 -27.57
N GLY A 725 -18.71 16.88 -26.37
CA GLY A 725 -17.58 17.80 -26.18
C GLY A 725 -16.20 17.19 -25.86
N ASN A 726 -16.13 15.93 -25.39
CA ASN A 726 -14.90 15.44 -24.72
C ASN A 726 -13.88 14.69 -25.60
N ALA A 727 -14.21 14.28 -26.83
CA ALA A 727 -13.27 13.52 -27.66
C ALA A 727 -12.13 14.38 -28.26
N LYS A 728 -12.39 15.66 -28.57
CA LYS A 728 -11.38 16.57 -29.16
C LYS A 728 -10.37 17.10 -28.15
N ASN A 729 -10.72 17.20 -26.86
CA ASN A 729 -9.80 17.65 -25.82
C ASN A 729 -8.84 16.54 -25.37
N PHE A 730 -9.28 15.29 -25.35
CA PHE A 730 -8.43 14.15 -25.00
C PHE A 730 -7.30 13.90 -26.02
N ASP A 731 -7.60 14.06 -27.31
CA ASP A 731 -6.60 13.92 -28.39
C ASP A 731 -5.55 15.04 -28.36
N ARG A 732 -5.93 16.24 -27.89
CA ARG A 732 -5.01 17.38 -27.77
C ARG A 732 -4.05 17.24 -26.58
N GLU A 733 -4.52 16.75 -25.44
CA GLU A 733 -3.67 16.50 -24.26
C GLU A 733 -2.75 15.30 -24.45
N ALA A 734 -3.23 14.23 -25.10
CA ALA A 734 -2.41 13.06 -25.43
C ALA A 734 -1.24 13.42 -26.36
N LYS A 735 -1.48 14.25 -27.38
CA LYS A 735 -0.41 14.75 -28.29
C LYS A 735 0.63 15.62 -27.56
N VAL A 736 0.22 16.39 -26.56
CA VAL A 736 1.15 17.21 -25.74
C VAL A 736 2.01 16.32 -24.83
N HIS A 737 1.43 15.26 -24.23
CA HIS A 737 2.18 14.32 -23.39
C HIS A 737 3.15 13.46 -24.20
N ILE A 738 2.74 12.96 -25.37
CA ILE A 738 3.63 12.21 -26.26
C ILE A 738 4.81 13.08 -26.71
N LYS A 739 4.56 14.35 -27.04
CA LYS A 739 5.64 15.29 -27.40
C LYS A 739 6.63 15.52 -26.25
N ARG A 740 6.15 15.67 -25.01
CA ARG A 740 7.02 15.83 -23.82
C ARG A 740 7.86 14.58 -23.53
N ILE A 741 7.32 13.39 -23.76
CA ILE A 741 8.05 12.12 -23.58
C ILE A 741 9.14 11.99 -24.64
N MET A 742 8.85 12.34 -25.89
CA MET A 742 9.84 12.32 -26.98
C MET A 742 10.95 13.35 -26.77
N ASP A 743 10.62 14.55 -26.27
CA ASP A 743 11.63 15.58 -25.94
C ASP A 743 12.53 15.13 -24.78
N ALA A 744 11.97 14.44 -23.77
CA ALA A 744 12.74 13.90 -22.65
C ALA A 744 13.67 12.75 -23.07
N LEU A 745 13.20 11.86 -23.96
CA LEU A 745 14.01 10.77 -24.51
C LEU A 745 15.17 11.32 -25.36
N ASN A 746 14.90 12.29 -26.24
CA ASN A 746 15.94 12.94 -27.04
C ASN A 746 16.98 13.68 -26.17
N LYS A 747 16.54 14.29 -25.06
CA LYS A 747 17.45 14.95 -24.10
C LYS A 747 18.31 13.95 -23.32
N ALA A 748 17.76 12.79 -22.96
CA ALA A 748 18.50 11.71 -22.32
C ALA A 748 19.52 11.06 -23.28
N GLU A 749 19.17 10.91 -24.55
CA GLU A 749 20.06 10.36 -25.57
C GLU A 749 21.20 11.33 -25.92
N LYS A 750 20.93 12.64 -25.90
CA LYS A 750 21.95 13.70 -26.02
C LYS A 750 22.91 13.70 -24.83
N LEU A 751 22.41 13.62 -23.60
CA LEU A 751 23.24 13.50 -22.39
C LEU A 751 24.09 12.22 -22.37
N ARG A 752 23.57 11.12 -22.92
CA ARG A 752 24.32 9.87 -23.08
C ARG A 752 25.46 10.01 -24.10
N LYS A 753 25.23 10.69 -25.22
CA LYS A 753 26.30 11.01 -26.20
C LYS A 753 27.34 11.96 -25.62
N ASP A 754 26.92 13.01 -24.91
CA ASP A 754 27.82 13.99 -24.29
C ASP A 754 28.64 13.37 -23.13
N SER A 755 28.11 12.34 -22.45
CA SER A 755 28.84 11.58 -21.41
C SER A 755 29.88 10.59 -21.96
N GLY A 756 29.82 10.28 -23.27
CA GLY A 756 30.80 9.40 -23.93
C GLY A 756 32.20 10.04 -24.05
N ASP A 757 32.29 11.36 -24.04
CA ASP A 757 33.57 12.09 -24.08
C ASP A 757 34.23 12.24 -22.69
N LEU A 758 33.50 11.96 -21.61
CA LEU A 758 34.01 11.99 -20.22
C LEU A 758 34.64 10.67 -19.76
N GLN A 759 34.56 9.61 -20.55
CA GLN A 759 35.30 8.35 -20.32
C GLN A 759 36.65 8.29 -21.06
N LYS A 760 37.02 9.36 -21.78
CA LYS A 760 38.34 9.52 -22.44
C LYS A 760 39.23 10.62 -21.81
N LEU A 761 38.72 11.30 -20.78
CA LEU A 761 39.50 12.08 -19.82
C LEU A 761 39.62 11.26 -18.53
#